data_AF-A0A2N3V5I7-F1
#
_entry.id   AF-A0A2N3V5I7-F1
#
_cell.length_a   1.000
_cell.length_b   1.000
_cell.length_c   1.000
_cell.angle_alpha   90.00
_cell.angle_beta   90.00
_cell.angle_gamma   90.00
#
_symmetry.space_group_name_H-M   'P 1'
#
loop_
_entity.id
_entity.type
_entity.pdbx_description
1 polymer ?
#
loop_
_entity_poly.entity_id
_entity_poly.type
_entity_poly.pdbx_seq_one_letter_code
_entity_poly.pdbx_strand_id
1 'polypeptide(L)'
;MTTRPVHSTFRVSSGFRTPERPDHDGIDIAAPVGTPIFAPVDGVIVEGAERLAGSVSGFGNWVWLDAQDGHGVDLIFGHMRHASILVKRGDRVREGEQIASVGSEGQSTGPHVHFEVWGPPGRIGGEPRNPQDFLQGAVDPGTQPGPDLDGSAPEAFPLPRGFFYGPLEGPASSISGRHGSERPEWIAGLKRWQQARGLPQTGVYDQATADAARTVQFANGLTPDGLIGPSTWRAGFTSSSPGERPPRLQLVDHAAARPGAQAVKADGYHGAVRYLVDSPERGLINKKLTPEEAAGYLGLEMPLVSNWQKGKNATADWRRGFDGGVADAEAADAWHRHCGGPAEAPIFFSIDDDLSLAEWNSMAAHYLRGVASVLGKQRVGAYCKYLACDWAVEDDVVGTCRDGSGKRFLWQPNTWLGGRPLGTISEHACLFQRLIHPRDNIKVAGINVDVNDTLTADFGQWQYATQPVTPDPVVVPDPISVREPDGYDIAWHAGPGSRSGHGPYKRIYLHTTENQDWISRAENVADGQAARRDGSYHYIVDDSRIIQTVSTKNASWSVPVRDVNDENQVSVHIALVGTSGAIPRWTTNPSPNVESNPKKRSVWLEHDKMLDMVAFTIATVSKEHHIPIERVDIAGVGNDVHGVSSHNNYTYGSVKLRGFKDGTHWDVPDTFPYDVVLAAAKQYAAIPDDPDRFPLPNGHYWGPLSGPQESWSNRFGNEPQASKDGLRRWQSALGIAPTSVYDDATRDAATAMQKAKGWPVTGHVYAGEWYGVIKDGWRLPNPAAVLLGTRKITNATGPGHTDQFGMAATDLGVMTRTPSGRILAVFGDTFRDPMVGGDDWRSPVALYSDSTNLDNGIVWHEAAGADPNYARQLWPYDHVGGTTALPSDVITIGQDIYLHVMINEGLGNVVRTEIWTSSDNGKSWRPTGAQFDAGLHNGFAQLWTWERDTDGWVYVFSTGFQRDKGIILRRVRQDRITDPGAYIGWGWRDGRWNWGNPPTPVLESQPSAEKFGEMCLRRIQNKWVLVNFDASTTGGYDIDLRLLDTPTDNLYVVPKTTPIRGSAWGEEGNDRVAQLYGPCIIPGSTLDAGLHLLVSQWKTTDGWPYRAMHFKVPVR
;
A
#
# COMPACT_ATOMS: atom_id res chain seq x y z
N MET A 1 35.39 -5.37 2.83
CA MET A 1 36.37 -5.91 1.87
C MET A 1 36.44 -4.87 0.75
N THR A 2 37.09 -5.13 -0.39
CA THR A 2 36.95 -4.25 -1.56
C THR A 2 36.46 -5.11 -2.72
N THR A 3 35.37 -4.67 -3.38
CA THR A 3 34.77 -5.35 -4.53
C THR A 3 35.14 -4.60 -5.81
N ARG A 4 35.36 -5.29 -6.93
CA ARG A 4 35.63 -4.62 -8.20
C ARG A 4 34.36 -3.92 -8.74
N PRO A 5 34.45 -2.74 -9.36
CA PRO A 5 33.27 -2.04 -9.87
C PRO A 5 32.61 -2.75 -11.05
N VAL A 6 33.37 -3.56 -11.78
CA VAL A 6 32.91 -4.53 -12.78
C VAL A 6 33.77 -5.78 -12.67
N HIS A 7 33.27 -6.92 -13.16
CA HIS A 7 33.96 -8.21 -13.08
C HIS A 7 35.37 -8.16 -13.71
N SER A 8 36.35 -8.83 -13.08
CA SER A 8 37.78 -8.82 -13.46
C SER A 8 38.07 -9.38 -14.85
N THR A 9 37.12 -10.10 -15.44
CA THR A 9 37.17 -10.58 -16.83
C THR A 9 37.13 -9.47 -17.86
N PHE A 10 36.66 -8.27 -17.48
CA PHE A 10 36.75 -7.09 -18.33
C PHE A 10 38.14 -6.49 -18.27
N ARG A 11 38.76 -6.33 -19.45
CA ARG A 11 40.14 -5.83 -19.53
C ARG A 11 40.18 -4.33 -19.25
N VAL A 12 41.22 -3.88 -18.56
CA VAL A 12 41.59 -2.47 -18.53
C VAL A 12 42.10 -2.10 -19.92
N SER A 13 41.37 -1.25 -20.64
CA SER A 13 41.70 -0.80 -21.99
C SER A 13 42.59 0.44 -22.01
N SER A 14 42.59 1.23 -20.93
CA SER A 14 43.48 2.37 -20.75
C SER A 14 43.84 2.53 -19.27
N GLY A 15 45.11 2.77 -18.97
CA GLY A 15 45.63 2.84 -17.61
C GLY A 15 45.73 4.28 -17.07
N PHE A 16 45.99 4.40 -15.78
CA PHE A 16 46.22 5.67 -15.10
C PHE A 16 47.51 6.34 -15.60
N ARG A 17 47.40 7.57 -16.11
CA ARG A 17 48.52 8.43 -16.57
C ARG A 17 49.59 7.71 -17.40
N THR A 18 49.20 7.06 -18.51
CA THR A 18 50.16 6.42 -19.42
C THR A 18 50.98 7.46 -20.20
N PRO A 19 52.13 7.10 -20.82
CA PRO A 19 52.92 8.04 -21.62
C PRO A 19 52.12 8.73 -22.73
N GLU A 20 51.12 8.06 -23.29
CA GLU A 20 50.24 8.57 -24.35
C GLU A 20 49.05 9.38 -23.81
N ARG A 21 48.69 9.22 -22.53
CA ARG A 21 47.60 9.94 -21.85
C ARG A 21 48.04 10.39 -20.45
N PRO A 22 48.98 11.36 -20.34
CA PRO A 22 49.56 11.76 -19.06
C PRO A 22 48.54 12.38 -18.09
N ASP A 23 47.42 12.89 -18.59
CA ASP A 23 46.35 13.54 -17.82
C ASP A 23 45.14 12.62 -17.55
N HIS A 24 45.28 11.30 -17.75
CA HIS A 24 44.20 10.34 -17.49
C HIS A 24 44.17 9.95 -16.00
N ASP A 25 43.29 10.59 -15.23
CA ASP A 25 43.18 10.46 -13.76
C ASP A 25 42.41 9.21 -13.27
N GLY A 26 42.10 8.27 -14.17
CA GLY A 26 41.41 7.02 -13.87
C GLY A 26 41.93 5.83 -14.68
N ILE A 27 41.15 4.74 -14.67
CA ILE A 27 41.31 3.62 -15.60
C ILE A 27 40.03 3.42 -16.41
N ASP A 28 40.20 2.98 -17.65
CA ASP A 28 39.07 2.61 -18.52
C ASP A 28 38.94 1.09 -18.54
N ILE A 29 37.80 0.56 -18.08
CA ILE A 29 37.53 -0.88 -18.06
C ILE A 29 36.50 -1.22 -19.15
N ALA A 30 36.96 -1.85 -20.22
CA ALA A 30 36.14 -2.14 -21.40
C ALA A 30 35.09 -3.22 -21.11
N ALA A 31 33.81 -2.84 -21.18
CA ALA A 31 32.68 -3.70 -20.87
C ALA A 31 31.47 -3.34 -21.78
N PRO A 32 30.64 -4.31 -22.21
CA PRO A 32 29.47 -4.03 -23.03
C PRO A 32 28.49 -3.06 -22.36
N VAL A 33 27.76 -2.27 -23.17
CA VAL A 33 26.65 -1.44 -22.70
C VAL A 33 25.66 -2.30 -21.92
N GLY A 34 25.21 -1.80 -20.77
CA GLY A 34 24.27 -2.49 -19.87
C GLY A 34 24.95 -3.33 -18.79
N THR A 35 26.26 -3.57 -18.87
CA THR A 35 27.01 -4.28 -17.80
C THR A 35 26.81 -3.56 -16.47
N PRO A 36 26.37 -4.24 -15.39
CA PRO A 36 26.22 -3.64 -14.07
C PRO A 36 27.52 -3.02 -13.54
N ILE A 37 27.42 -1.83 -12.96
CA ILE A 37 28.50 -1.17 -12.20
C ILE A 37 28.15 -1.23 -10.71
N PHE A 38 29.07 -1.73 -9.90
CA PHE A 38 28.88 -1.94 -8.46
C PHE A 38 29.73 -0.98 -7.63
N ALA A 39 29.24 -0.62 -6.43
CA ALA A 39 30.00 0.14 -5.44
C ALA A 39 31.17 -0.71 -4.90
N PRO A 40 32.43 -0.28 -5.03
CA PRO A 40 33.58 -1.03 -4.53
C PRO A 40 33.69 -1.15 -3.01
N VAL A 41 33.10 -0.20 -2.28
CA VAL A 41 33.08 -0.08 -0.82
C VAL A 41 31.79 0.63 -0.39
N ASP A 42 31.51 0.64 0.92
CA ASP A 42 30.41 1.41 1.49
C ASP A 42 30.66 2.93 1.32
N GLY A 43 29.61 3.71 1.06
CA GLY A 43 29.73 5.17 1.00
C GLY A 43 28.41 5.91 0.75
N VAL A 44 28.50 7.22 0.57
CA VAL A 44 27.35 8.12 0.32
C VAL A 44 27.47 8.75 -1.06
N ILE A 45 26.38 8.76 -1.83
CA ILE A 45 26.36 9.36 -3.16
C ILE A 45 26.35 10.88 -3.05
N VAL A 46 27.37 11.53 -3.62
CA VAL A 46 27.49 12.99 -3.72
C VAL A 46 26.75 13.50 -4.95
N GLU A 47 26.90 12.80 -6.08
CA GLU A 47 26.20 13.13 -7.32
C GLU A 47 25.78 11.87 -8.10
N GLY A 48 24.57 11.88 -8.66
CA GLY A 48 24.02 10.77 -9.42
C GLY A 48 22.86 11.16 -10.35
N ALA A 49 21.73 10.47 -10.24
CA ALA A 49 20.57 10.58 -11.14
C ALA A 49 19.91 11.96 -11.17
N GLU A 50 20.12 12.81 -10.15
CA GLU A 50 19.55 14.16 -10.09
C GLU A 50 20.19 15.17 -11.06
N ARG A 51 21.33 14.83 -11.68
CA ARG A 51 21.99 15.69 -12.67
C ARG A 51 21.30 15.62 -14.03
N LEU A 52 21.26 16.73 -14.76
CA LEU A 52 20.77 16.73 -16.15
C LEU A 52 21.64 15.81 -17.03
N ALA A 53 21.01 15.08 -17.95
CA ALA A 53 21.69 14.17 -18.87
C ALA A 53 22.80 14.90 -19.67
N GLY A 54 24.01 14.36 -19.66
CA GLY A 54 25.16 14.93 -20.37
C GLY A 54 25.79 16.15 -19.70
N SER A 55 25.37 16.52 -18.48
CA SER A 55 25.82 17.75 -17.81
C SER A 55 27.25 17.72 -17.24
N VAL A 56 27.96 16.59 -17.37
CA VAL A 56 29.33 16.44 -16.87
C VAL A 56 30.29 16.42 -18.05
N SER A 57 31.03 17.52 -18.21
CA SER A 57 32.02 17.66 -19.29
C SER A 57 33.03 16.52 -19.27
N GLY A 58 33.31 15.92 -20.43
CA GLY A 58 34.17 14.74 -20.56
C GLY A 58 33.46 13.41 -20.27
N PHE A 59 32.84 13.25 -19.11
CA PHE A 59 32.23 11.99 -18.65
C PHE A 59 30.85 11.68 -19.26
N GLY A 60 30.14 12.71 -19.74
CA GLY A 60 28.73 12.61 -20.13
C GLY A 60 27.84 12.54 -18.90
N ASN A 61 27.70 11.35 -18.33
CA ASN A 61 27.04 11.12 -17.04
C ASN A 61 27.98 10.39 -16.09
N TRP A 62 27.82 10.61 -14.79
CA TRP A 62 28.65 9.99 -13.77
C TRP A 62 27.89 9.62 -12.49
N VAL A 63 28.55 8.84 -11.64
CA VAL A 63 28.25 8.70 -10.22
C VAL A 63 29.49 9.10 -9.43
N TRP A 64 29.31 9.94 -8.42
CA TRP A 64 30.36 10.28 -7.44
C TRP A 64 29.94 9.76 -6.07
N LEU A 65 30.75 8.83 -5.55
CA LEU A 65 30.60 8.19 -4.25
C LEU A 65 31.67 8.72 -3.28
N ASP A 66 31.25 9.30 -2.16
CA ASP A 66 32.10 9.67 -1.03
C ASP A 66 32.24 8.47 -0.08
N ALA A 67 33.46 7.99 0.06
CA ALA A 67 33.86 6.95 1.01
C ALA A 67 35.06 7.43 1.85
N GLN A 68 35.17 8.73 2.13
CA GLN A 68 36.21 9.28 3.01
C GLN A 68 36.11 8.65 4.41
N ASP A 69 34.89 8.54 4.93
CA ASP A 69 34.62 7.88 6.21
C ASP A 69 34.75 6.36 6.07
N GLY A 70 35.83 5.80 6.62
CA GLY A 70 36.09 4.35 6.66
C GLY A 70 37.04 3.83 5.58
N HIS A 71 37.12 4.48 4.41
CA HIS A 71 38.01 4.07 3.31
C HIS A 71 38.97 5.17 2.82
N GLY A 72 38.76 6.43 3.21
CA GLY A 72 39.65 7.56 2.91
C GLY A 72 39.78 7.89 1.41
N VAL A 73 38.72 7.62 0.63
CA VAL A 73 38.71 7.86 -0.83
C VAL A 73 37.34 8.33 -1.35
N ASP A 74 37.35 9.08 -2.44
CA ASP A 74 36.17 9.26 -3.30
C ASP A 74 36.32 8.42 -4.55
N LEU A 75 35.21 7.91 -5.04
CA LEU A 75 35.13 7.04 -6.21
C LEU A 75 34.24 7.66 -7.28
N ILE A 76 34.76 7.77 -8.50
CA ILE A 76 34.05 8.36 -9.65
C ILE A 76 33.85 7.31 -10.72
N PHE A 77 32.63 7.23 -11.27
CA PHE A 77 32.24 6.32 -12.35
C PHE A 77 31.68 7.11 -13.53
N GLY A 78 32.27 7.00 -14.71
CA GLY A 78 31.89 7.77 -15.91
C GLY A 78 31.33 6.95 -17.07
N HIS A 79 30.84 7.66 -18.09
CA HIS A 79 30.37 7.13 -19.37
C HIS A 79 29.14 6.21 -19.31
N MET A 80 28.26 6.41 -18.32
CA MET A 80 27.04 5.63 -18.12
C MET A 80 25.81 6.22 -18.81
N ARG A 81 24.80 5.38 -19.11
CA ARG A 81 23.49 5.83 -19.57
C ARG A 81 22.76 6.56 -18.45
N HIS A 82 22.26 7.76 -18.72
CA HIS A 82 21.55 8.55 -17.69
C HIS A 82 20.37 7.79 -17.07
N ALA A 83 19.53 7.15 -17.91
CA ALA A 83 18.41 6.32 -17.45
C ALA A 83 18.80 5.02 -16.72
N SER A 84 20.10 4.70 -16.64
CA SER A 84 20.62 3.52 -15.95
C SER A 84 21.24 3.82 -14.59
N ILE A 85 21.32 5.10 -14.20
CA ILE A 85 21.82 5.49 -12.88
C ILE A 85 20.72 5.18 -11.86
N LEU A 86 21.02 4.31 -10.90
CA LEU A 86 20.05 3.79 -9.92
C LEU A 86 20.03 4.59 -8.62
N VAL A 87 21.00 5.50 -8.45
CA VAL A 87 21.27 6.20 -7.19
C VAL A 87 21.32 7.72 -7.37
N LYS A 88 20.91 8.46 -6.34
CA LYS A 88 20.87 9.94 -6.31
C LYS A 88 21.60 10.50 -5.08
N ARG A 89 21.89 11.80 -5.09
CA ARG A 89 22.54 12.51 -3.96
C ARG A 89 21.88 12.17 -2.62
N GLY A 90 22.71 11.73 -1.66
CA GLY A 90 22.32 11.39 -0.30
C GLY A 90 22.02 9.91 -0.08
N ASP A 91 21.89 9.09 -1.12
CA ASP A 91 21.74 7.65 -1.00
C ASP A 91 22.99 7.02 -0.36
N ARG A 92 22.80 6.07 0.56
CA ARG A 92 23.87 5.25 1.13
C ARG A 92 23.93 3.93 0.37
N VAL A 93 25.10 3.59 -0.18
CA VAL A 93 25.30 2.36 -0.94
C VAL A 93 26.28 1.44 -0.21
N ARG A 94 26.05 0.12 -0.31
CA ARG A 94 26.91 -0.90 0.28
C ARG A 94 27.91 -1.47 -0.73
N GLU A 95 29.05 -1.97 -0.24
CA GLU A 95 30.00 -2.75 -1.03
C GLU A 95 29.26 -3.86 -1.82
N GLY A 96 29.40 -3.84 -3.15
CA GLY A 96 28.78 -4.80 -4.06
C GLY A 96 27.34 -4.47 -4.48
N GLU A 97 26.79 -3.32 -4.06
CA GLU A 97 25.50 -2.81 -4.52
C GLU A 97 25.61 -2.21 -5.93
N GLN A 98 24.63 -2.50 -6.81
CA GLN A 98 24.64 -1.96 -8.17
C GLN A 98 24.20 -0.50 -8.16
N ILE A 99 25.06 0.39 -8.69
CA ILE A 99 24.83 1.84 -8.70
C ILE A 99 24.45 2.37 -10.09
N ALA A 100 24.87 1.68 -11.15
CA ALA A 100 24.57 2.05 -12.53
C ALA A 100 24.79 0.87 -13.50
N SER A 101 24.73 1.15 -14.81
CA SER A 101 25.22 0.25 -15.86
C SER A 101 26.15 0.98 -16.83
N VAL A 102 27.11 0.23 -17.40
CA VAL A 102 28.07 0.71 -18.41
C VAL A 102 27.33 1.28 -19.61
N GLY A 103 27.79 2.43 -20.08
CA GLY A 103 27.27 3.09 -21.28
C GLY A 103 28.39 3.39 -22.28
N SER A 104 28.22 4.46 -23.03
CA SER A 104 29.24 5.02 -23.95
C SER A 104 29.03 6.52 -24.16
N GLU A 105 28.43 7.21 -23.18
CA GLU A 105 28.07 8.63 -23.24
C GLU A 105 29.27 9.54 -22.95
N GLY A 106 29.23 10.80 -23.42
CA GLY A 106 30.34 11.74 -23.25
C GLY A 106 31.49 11.50 -24.24
N GLN A 107 32.71 11.83 -23.84
CA GLN A 107 33.92 11.67 -24.67
C GLN A 107 34.46 10.24 -24.59
N SER A 108 33.68 9.29 -25.10
CA SER A 108 34.01 7.86 -25.12
C SER A 108 34.21 7.36 -26.57
N THR A 109 35.21 6.50 -26.79
CA THR A 109 35.49 5.86 -28.08
C THR A 109 34.83 4.48 -28.23
N GLY A 110 34.16 4.00 -27.19
CA GLY A 110 33.41 2.74 -27.17
C GLY A 110 32.98 2.33 -25.75
N PRO A 111 32.14 1.31 -25.57
CA PRO A 111 31.57 0.97 -24.25
C PRO A 111 32.62 0.59 -23.19
N HIS A 112 32.66 1.33 -22.09
CA HIS A 112 33.51 1.09 -20.92
C HIS A 112 32.99 1.86 -19.69
N VAL A 113 33.45 1.46 -18.49
CA VAL A 113 33.37 2.33 -17.30
C VAL A 113 34.70 3.03 -17.11
N HIS A 114 34.66 4.35 -16.98
CA HIS A 114 35.81 5.12 -16.52
C HIS A 114 35.75 5.21 -14.99
N PHE A 115 36.81 4.77 -14.31
CA PHE A 115 36.85 4.65 -12.86
C PHE A 115 38.02 5.44 -12.27
N GLU A 116 37.74 6.42 -11.42
CA GLU A 116 38.75 7.22 -10.70
C GLU A 116 38.69 6.96 -9.19
N VAL A 117 39.84 7.14 -8.53
CA VAL A 117 39.99 7.05 -7.07
C VAL A 117 40.72 8.30 -6.58
N TRP A 118 40.14 9.05 -5.65
CA TRP A 118 40.69 10.30 -5.13
C TRP A 118 40.99 10.20 -3.64
N GLY A 119 42.21 10.54 -3.22
CA GLY A 119 42.59 10.52 -1.80
C GLY A 119 42.03 11.70 -0.99
N PRO A 120 42.26 11.74 0.34
CA PRO A 120 41.71 12.80 1.19
C PRO A 120 42.19 14.20 0.77
N PRO A 121 41.32 15.23 0.84
CA PRO A 121 39.96 15.22 1.37
C PRO A 121 38.86 14.73 0.41
N GLY A 122 39.20 14.14 -0.74
CA GLY A 122 38.25 13.66 -1.76
C GLY A 122 38.45 14.32 -3.11
N ARG A 123 37.47 14.21 -4.02
CA ARG A 123 37.55 14.74 -5.40
C ARG A 123 37.79 16.24 -5.45
N ILE A 124 37.37 16.98 -4.42
CA ILE A 124 37.54 18.42 -4.27
C ILE A 124 38.71 18.69 -3.32
N GLY A 125 39.88 18.99 -3.88
CA GLY A 125 41.09 19.35 -3.12
C GLY A 125 42.00 18.17 -2.76
N GLY A 126 41.63 16.93 -3.07
CA GLY A 126 42.51 15.76 -2.99
C GLY A 126 43.21 15.44 -4.31
N GLU A 127 44.19 14.54 -4.26
CA GLU A 127 44.96 14.08 -5.42
C GLU A 127 44.45 12.73 -5.95
N PRO A 128 44.42 12.53 -7.29
CA PRO A 128 43.99 11.27 -7.88
C PRO A 128 45.05 10.19 -7.65
N ARG A 129 44.59 8.97 -7.37
CA ARG A 129 45.41 7.79 -7.11
C ARG A 129 45.17 6.76 -8.20
N ASN A 130 46.18 5.95 -8.47
CA ASN A 130 46.07 4.85 -9.43
C ASN A 130 44.98 3.86 -8.97
N PRO A 131 43.84 3.74 -9.68
CA PRO A 131 42.76 2.84 -9.30
C PRO A 131 43.17 1.37 -9.28
N GLN A 132 44.22 1.00 -10.02
CA GLN A 132 44.70 -0.38 -10.04
C GLN A 132 45.27 -0.83 -8.69
N ASP A 133 45.87 0.09 -7.93
CA ASP A 133 46.39 -0.16 -6.59
C ASP A 133 45.24 -0.34 -5.59
N PHE A 134 44.17 0.45 -5.74
CA PHE A 134 42.94 0.31 -4.93
C PHE A 134 42.22 -1.02 -5.20
N LEU A 135 42.28 -1.52 -6.44
CA LEU A 135 41.67 -2.79 -6.84
C LEU A 135 42.58 -4.01 -6.64
N GLN A 136 43.74 -3.85 -6.00
CA GLN A 136 44.64 -4.96 -5.70
C GLN A 136 44.04 -5.84 -4.59
N GLY A 137 43.82 -7.12 -4.88
CA GLY A 137 43.16 -8.04 -3.95
C GLY A 137 41.63 -7.87 -3.85
N ALA A 138 41.04 -6.96 -4.65
CA ALA A 138 39.59 -6.81 -4.71
C ALA A 138 38.93 -8.04 -5.36
N VAL A 139 37.83 -8.50 -4.77
CA VAL A 139 37.08 -9.67 -5.23
C VAL A 139 36.10 -9.29 -6.34
N ASP A 140 35.76 -10.26 -7.20
CA ASP A 140 34.73 -10.03 -8.20
C ASP A 140 33.35 -9.89 -7.56
N PRO A 141 32.46 -9.04 -8.12
CA PRO A 141 31.10 -8.86 -7.64
C PRO A 141 30.38 -10.18 -7.35
N GLY A 142 30.18 -10.40 -6.05
CA GLY A 142 29.59 -11.55 -5.37
C GLY A 142 30.22 -12.93 -5.62
N THR A 143 31.55 -12.96 -5.64
CA THR A 143 32.31 -14.10 -5.13
C THR A 143 32.42 -13.97 -3.60
N GLN A 144 31.81 -14.88 -2.83
CA GLN A 144 32.13 -15.09 -1.42
C GLN A 144 32.91 -16.42 -1.30
N PRO A 145 34.02 -16.50 -0.54
CA PRO A 145 34.75 -17.75 -0.33
C PRO A 145 34.07 -18.58 0.78
N GLY A 146 33.60 -19.79 0.43
CA GLY A 146 33.06 -20.75 1.41
C GLY A 146 34.16 -21.64 2.01
N PRO A 147 34.02 -22.11 3.27
CA PRO A 147 34.94 -23.07 3.86
C PRO A 147 34.67 -24.47 3.34
N ASP A 148 35.73 -25.19 2.97
CA ASP A 148 35.69 -26.62 2.63
C ASP A 148 35.29 -27.46 3.85
N LEU A 149 34.26 -28.29 3.70
CA LEU A 149 34.06 -29.51 4.49
C LEU A 149 33.57 -30.66 3.60
N ASP A 150 34.21 -31.80 3.86
CA ASP A 150 34.21 -33.14 3.30
C ASP A 150 33.21 -33.61 2.20
N GLY A 151 33.79 -34.33 1.22
CA GLY A 151 33.54 -35.76 1.08
C GLY A 151 32.37 -36.26 0.21
N SER A 152 31.32 -35.47 0.02
CA SER A 152 30.21 -35.87 -0.89
C SER A 152 29.52 -34.69 -1.58
N ALA A 153 30.28 -33.64 -1.90
CA ALA A 153 29.71 -32.40 -2.43
C ALA A 153 29.11 -32.57 -3.83
N PRO A 154 27.90 -32.03 -4.10
CA PRO A 154 27.37 -31.94 -5.46
C PRO A 154 28.31 -31.06 -6.31
N GLU A 155 28.62 -31.54 -7.52
CA GLU A 155 29.63 -30.97 -8.40
C GLU A 155 29.48 -29.45 -8.59
N ALA A 156 30.57 -28.68 -8.46
CA ALA A 156 30.55 -27.24 -8.65
C ALA A 156 30.09 -26.87 -10.08
N PHE A 157 29.31 -25.80 -10.21
CA PHE A 157 28.81 -25.35 -11.52
C PHE A 157 29.97 -24.87 -12.41
N PRO A 158 30.17 -25.42 -13.62
CA PRO A 158 31.40 -25.23 -14.40
C PRO A 158 31.45 -23.94 -15.22
N LEU A 159 30.36 -23.17 -15.27
CA LEU A 159 30.28 -21.92 -16.03
C LEU A 159 30.47 -20.69 -15.12
N PRO A 160 31.05 -19.59 -15.63
CA PRO A 160 31.17 -18.33 -14.89
C PRO A 160 29.80 -17.76 -14.48
N ARG A 161 29.78 -16.90 -13.46
CA ARG A 161 28.53 -16.28 -12.97
C ARG A 161 27.84 -15.49 -14.10
N GLY A 162 26.55 -15.77 -14.31
CA GLY A 162 25.75 -15.18 -15.40
C GLY A 162 25.70 -16.01 -16.69
N PHE A 163 26.53 -17.06 -16.79
CA PHE A 163 26.44 -18.05 -17.87
C PHE A 163 25.59 -19.23 -17.45
N PHE A 164 24.92 -19.84 -18.42
CA PHE A 164 24.07 -21.01 -18.24
C PHE A 164 24.21 -21.92 -19.45
N TYR A 165 23.95 -23.21 -19.29
CA TYR A 165 23.77 -24.05 -20.47
C TYR A 165 22.36 -23.83 -21.02
N GLY A 166 22.28 -23.54 -22.31
CA GLY A 166 21.05 -23.10 -22.98
C GLY A 166 21.13 -23.26 -24.50
N PRO A 167 20.06 -22.95 -25.25
CA PRO A 167 20.01 -23.14 -26.70
C PRO A 167 20.99 -22.22 -27.44
N LEU A 168 21.38 -22.62 -28.66
CA LEU A 168 22.29 -21.89 -29.54
C LEU A 168 21.78 -20.48 -29.91
N GLU A 169 20.46 -20.31 -30.03
CA GLU A 169 19.82 -19.02 -30.32
C GLU A 169 19.58 -18.15 -29.07
N GLY A 170 20.10 -18.59 -27.91
CA GLY A 170 20.02 -17.84 -26.66
C GLY A 170 20.96 -16.62 -26.60
N PRO A 171 20.93 -15.85 -25.49
CA PRO A 171 21.87 -14.75 -25.24
C PRO A 171 23.32 -15.21 -25.33
N ALA A 172 24.28 -14.29 -25.53
CA ALA A 172 25.71 -14.62 -25.64
C ALA A 172 26.31 -15.37 -24.43
N SER A 173 25.60 -15.40 -23.30
CA SER A 173 25.93 -16.16 -22.09
C SER A 173 25.40 -17.61 -22.08
N SER A 174 24.73 -18.03 -23.15
CA SER A 174 24.21 -19.38 -23.38
C SER A 174 25.32 -20.29 -23.93
N ILE A 175 25.67 -21.33 -23.19
CA ILE A 175 26.61 -22.35 -23.65
C ILE A 175 25.82 -23.53 -24.20
N SER A 176 25.86 -23.72 -25.51
CA SER A 176 25.04 -24.67 -26.26
C SER A 176 25.82 -25.86 -26.81
N GLY A 177 27.16 -25.78 -26.83
CA GLY A 177 28.02 -26.78 -27.46
C GLY A 177 27.99 -26.78 -28.98
N ARG A 178 27.38 -25.75 -29.59
CA ARG A 178 27.24 -25.59 -31.04
C ARG A 178 27.94 -24.34 -31.59
N HIS A 179 28.50 -23.46 -30.75
CA HIS A 179 29.18 -22.25 -31.23
C HIS A 179 30.61 -22.52 -31.73
N GLY A 180 31.20 -23.68 -31.39
CA GLY A 180 32.52 -24.10 -31.90
C GLY A 180 33.72 -23.39 -31.27
N SER A 181 33.51 -22.26 -30.57
CA SER A 181 34.50 -21.50 -29.80
C SER A 181 34.40 -21.72 -28.28
N GLU A 182 33.44 -22.54 -27.83
CA GLU A 182 33.19 -22.83 -26.43
C GLU A 182 34.30 -23.70 -25.83
N ARG A 183 34.67 -23.43 -24.59
CA ARG A 183 35.82 -24.11 -23.98
C ARG A 183 35.56 -25.61 -23.79
N PRO A 184 36.54 -26.50 -24.08
CA PRO A 184 36.37 -27.95 -23.96
C PRO A 184 35.88 -28.42 -22.58
N GLU A 185 36.32 -27.75 -21.51
CA GLU A 185 35.90 -28.04 -20.14
C GLU A 185 34.41 -27.78 -19.88
N TRP A 186 33.81 -26.78 -20.54
CA TRP A 186 32.38 -26.48 -20.42
C TRP A 186 31.54 -27.53 -21.12
N ILE A 187 32.01 -28.00 -22.28
CA ILE A 187 31.34 -29.09 -23.01
C ILE A 187 31.45 -30.40 -22.24
N ALA A 188 32.58 -30.66 -21.60
CA ALA A 188 32.75 -31.81 -20.71
C ALA A 188 31.79 -31.75 -19.50
N GLY A 189 31.53 -30.57 -18.94
CA GLY A 189 30.53 -30.38 -17.89
C GLY A 189 29.12 -30.75 -18.35
N LEU A 190 28.69 -30.23 -19.50
CA LEU A 190 27.35 -30.52 -20.03
C LEU A 190 27.14 -32.03 -20.28
N LYS A 191 28.17 -32.73 -20.77
CA LYS A 191 28.13 -34.19 -20.96
C LYS A 191 27.90 -34.95 -19.66
N ARG A 192 28.52 -34.53 -18.55
CA ARG A 192 28.33 -35.16 -17.23
C ARG A 192 26.92 -34.95 -16.70
N TRP A 193 26.38 -33.75 -16.88
CA TRP A 193 25.00 -33.47 -16.48
C TRP A 193 24.00 -34.28 -17.31
N GLN A 194 24.20 -34.37 -18.64
CA GLN A 194 23.40 -35.24 -19.52
C GLN A 194 23.46 -36.71 -19.07
N GLN A 195 24.65 -37.22 -18.73
CA GLN A 195 24.83 -38.58 -18.20
C GLN A 195 24.02 -38.80 -16.91
N ALA A 196 24.09 -37.86 -15.97
CA ALA A 196 23.36 -37.94 -14.69
C ALA A 196 21.82 -37.93 -14.89
N ARG A 197 21.34 -37.39 -16.01
CA ARG A 197 19.91 -37.40 -16.38
C ARG A 197 19.50 -38.54 -17.30
N GLY A 198 20.40 -39.48 -17.58
CA GLY A 198 20.13 -40.61 -18.47
C GLY A 198 20.01 -40.22 -19.96
N LEU A 199 20.55 -39.07 -20.35
CA LEU A 199 20.58 -38.60 -21.73
C LEU A 199 21.89 -39.01 -22.44
N PRO A 200 21.88 -39.11 -23.79
CA PRO A 200 23.11 -39.25 -24.56
C PRO A 200 24.08 -38.08 -24.31
N GLN A 201 25.35 -38.38 -24.07
CA GLN A 201 26.40 -37.40 -23.72
C GLN A 201 26.93 -36.64 -24.94
N THR A 202 26.03 -35.99 -25.67
CA THR A 202 26.35 -35.26 -26.90
C THR A 202 27.22 -34.04 -26.64
N GLY A 203 27.13 -33.46 -25.43
CA GLY A 203 27.76 -32.18 -25.10
C GLY A 203 27.12 -31.00 -25.84
N VAL A 204 25.96 -31.23 -26.42
CA VAL A 204 25.16 -30.26 -27.15
C VAL A 204 23.88 -30.03 -26.38
N TYR A 205 23.56 -28.77 -26.13
CA TYR A 205 22.32 -28.36 -25.51
C TYR A 205 21.18 -28.44 -26.52
N ASP A 206 20.49 -29.57 -26.52
CA ASP A 206 19.35 -29.86 -27.40
C ASP A 206 18.03 -29.86 -26.62
N GLN A 207 16.92 -30.06 -27.34
CA GLN A 207 15.59 -30.06 -26.74
C GLN A 207 15.44 -31.11 -25.64
N ALA A 208 16.04 -32.29 -25.80
CA ALA A 208 16.00 -33.35 -24.79
C ALA A 208 16.72 -32.93 -23.50
N THR A 209 17.84 -32.21 -23.62
CA THR A 209 18.56 -31.62 -22.48
C THR A 209 17.75 -30.53 -21.79
N ALA A 210 17.08 -29.67 -22.56
CA ALA A 210 16.18 -28.66 -22.02
C ALA A 210 14.98 -29.28 -21.27
N ASP A 211 14.37 -30.33 -21.82
CA ASP A 211 13.23 -31.01 -21.20
C ASP A 211 13.63 -31.72 -19.90
N ALA A 212 14.82 -32.33 -19.86
CA ALA A 212 15.38 -32.88 -18.63
C ALA A 212 15.68 -31.78 -17.59
N ALA A 213 16.16 -30.61 -18.03
CA ALA A 213 16.42 -29.47 -17.14
C ALA A 213 15.12 -28.94 -16.53
N ARG A 214 14.05 -28.79 -17.32
CA ARG A 214 12.72 -28.42 -16.82
C ARG A 214 12.18 -29.43 -15.84
N THR A 215 12.37 -30.72 -16.12
CA THR A 215 11.97 -31.81 -15.20
C THR A 215 12.69 -31.69 -13.85
N VAL A 216 14.00 -31.43 -13.87
CA VAL A 216 14.80 -31.21 -12.65
C VAL A 216 14.36 -29.96 -11.90
N GLN A 217 14.16 -28.85 -12.61
CA GLN A 217 13.75 -27.57 -12.03
C GLN A 217 12.41 -27.71 -11.32
N PHE A 218 11.46 -28.28 -12.03
CA PHE A 218 10.12 -28.55 -11.52
C PHE A 218 10.10 -29.51 -10.32
N ALA A 219 10.93 -30.56 -10.34
CA ALA A 219 11.05 -31.49 -9.22
C ALA A 219 11.62 -30.81 -7.96
N ASN A 220 12.42 -29.76 -8.14
CA ASN A 220 13.13 -29.06 -7.06
C ASN A 220 12.61 -27.65 -6.76
N GLY A 221 11.41 -27.29 -7.27
CA GLY A 221 10.79 -25.99 -6.99
C GLY A 221 11.54 -24.80 -7.59
N LEU A 222 12.35 -25.03 -8.63
CA LEU A 222 13.01 -23.99 -9.42
C LEU A 222 12.14 -23.62 -10.63
N THR A 223 12.32 -22.40 -11.15
CA THR A 223 11.70 -21.95 -12.39
C THR A 223 12.02 -22.91 -13.54
N PRO A 224 11.02 -23.57 -14.18
CA PRO A 224 11.25 -24.54 -15.26
C PRO A 224 11.57 -23.87 -16.61
N ASP A 225 12.54 -22.97 -16.63
CA ASP A 225 12.94 -22.24 -17.85
C ASP A 225 13.69 -23.11 -18.86
N GLY A 226 14.14 -24.31 -18.45
CA GLY A 226 14.91 -25.20 -19.28
C GLY A 226 16.29 -24.64 -19.60
N LEU A 227 16.87 -23.88 -18.67
CA LEU A 227 18.27 -23.45 -18.65
C LEU A 227 18.97 -24.12 -17.47
N ILE A 228 20.21 -24.60 -17.68
CA ILE A 228 20.98 -25.20 -16.59
C ILE A 228 21.89 -24.12 -16.00
N GLY A 229 21.35 -23.39 -15.02
CA GLY A 229 22.11 -22.52 -14.11
C GLY A 229 22.59 -23.27 -12.85
N PRO A 230 23.28 -22.60 -11.91
CA PRO A 230 23.89 -23.25 -10.74
C PRO A 230 22.91 -24.08 -9.89
N SER A 231 21.67 -23.60 -9.71
CA SER A 231 20.64 -24.30 -8.94
C SER A 231 20.12 -25.54 -9.68
N THR A 232 19.84 -25.44 -10.98
CA THR A 232 19.44 -26.57 -11.84
C THR A 232 20.55 -27.61 -11.97
N TRP A 233 21.80 -27.15 -12.02
CA TRP A 233 22.98 -28.01 -12.10
C TRP A 233 23.09 -28.92 -10.88
N ARG A 234 23.10 -28.35 -9.66
CA ARG A 234 23.18 -29.13 -8.41
C ARG A 234 21.99 -30.07 -8.25
N ALA A 235 20.79 -29.59 -8.58
CA ALA A 235 19.56 -30.38 -8.55
C ALA A 235 19.58 -31.55 -9.55
N GLY A 236 20.35 -31.45 -10.64
CA GLY A 236 20.46 -32.49 -11.65
C GLY A 236 21.25 -33.73 -11.20
N PHE A 237 22.17 -33.57 -10.23
CA PHE A 237 23.06 -34.64 -9.72
C PHE A 237 22.60 -35.28 -8.42
N THR A 238 21.65 -34.69 -7.70
CA THR A 238 21.16 -35.24 -6.43
C THR A 238 20.02 -36.21 -6.72
N SER A 239 20.22 -37.50 -6.42
CA SER A 239 19.19 -38.52 -6.60
C SER A 239 18.12 -38.40 -5.51
N SER A 240 17.02 -37.70 -5.79
CA SER A 240 15.78 -37.92 -5.07
C SER A 240 14.86 -38.77 -5.93
N SER A 241 14.72 -40.04 -5.53
CA SER A 241 13.54 -40.83 -5.91
C SER A 241 12.29 -40.16 -5.31
N PRO A 242 11.12 -40.28 -5.95
CA PRO A 242 9.95 -39.48 -5.62
C PRO A 242 9.38 -39.91 -4.27
N GLY A 243 9.53 -39.07 -3.25
CA GLY A 243 8.69 -39.08 -2.06
C GLY A 243 7.37 -38.36 -2.38
N GLU A 244 6.26 -39.02 -2.10
CA GLU A 244 4.87 -38.69 -2.49
C GLU A 244 4.52 -37.19 -2.39
N ARG A 245 4.50 -36.51 -3.54
CA ARG A 245 3.60 -35.35 -3.75
C ARG A 245 2.18 -35.91 -3.96
N PRO A 246 1.11 -35.21 -3.54
CA PRO A 246 -0.23 -35.56 -3.98
C PRO A 246 -0.24 -35.62 -5.52
N PRO A 247 -0.81 -36.68 -6.12
CA PRO A 247 -0.71 -36.90 -7.56
C PRO A 247 -1.28 -35.71 -8.33
N ARG A 248 -0.56 -35.24 -9.35
CA ARG A 248 -1.12 -34.28 -10.30
C ARG A 248 -2.26 -34.96 -11.04
N LEU A 249 -3.48 -34.55 -10.71
CA LEU A 249 -4.66 -35.05 -11.39
C LEU A 249 -4.78 -34.38 -12.75
N GLN A 250 -5.25 -35.15 -13.72
CA GLN A 250 -5.56 -34.67 -15.05
C GLN A 250 -7.07 -34.65 -15.23
N LEU A 251 -7.63 -33.45 -15.39
CA LEU A 251 -9.06 -33.23 -15.59
C LEU A 251 -9.32 -32.90 -17.05
N VAL A 252 -10.39 -33.45 -17.62
CA VAL A 252 -10.82 -33.09 -18.97
C VAL A 252 -11.83 -31.96 -18.94
N ASP A 253 -11.79 -31.06 -19.92
CA ASP A 253 -12.92 -30.18 -20.21
C ASP A 253 -13.40 -30.37 -21.65
N HIS A 254 -14.72 -30.35 -21.83
CA HIS A 254 -15.33 -30.70 -23.11
C HIS A 254 -16.65 -29.97 -23.33
N ALA A 255 -16.89 -29.54 -24.57
CA ALA A 255 -18.04 -28.71 -24.92
C ALA A 255 -18.90 -29.27 -26.07
N ALA A 256 -18.37 -30.15 -26.93
CA ALA A 256 -19.09 -30.64 -28.10
C ALA A 256 -20.08 -31.79 -27.77
N ALA A 257 -19.70 -32.66 -26.83
CA ALA A 257 -20.51 -33.77 -26.37
C ALA A 257 -20.07 -34.17 -24.95
N ARG A 258 -20.79 -35.13 -24.34
CA ARG A 258 -20.54 -35.64 -22.98
C ARG A 258 -20.05 -37.10 -23.07
N PRO A 259 -18.73 -37.37 -22.97
CA PRO A 259 -18.20 -38.74 -22.95
C PRO A 259 -18.67 -39.57 -21.75
N GLY A 260 -19.05 -38.90 -20.65
CA GLY A 260 -19.46 -39.53 -19.40
C GLY A 260 -18.27 -39.97 -18.54
N ALA A 261 -18.49 -40.03 -17.22
CA ALA A 261 -17.43 -40.26 -16.24
C ALA A 261 -16.71 -41.61 -16.43
N GLN A 262 -17.42 -42.66 -16.84
CA GLN A 262 -16.82 -43.97 -17.11
C GLN A 262 -15.80 -43.93 -18.26
N ALA A 263 -16.12 -43.22 -19.35
CA ALA A 263 -15.20 -43.08 -20.48
C ALA A 263 -13.98 -42.24 -20.12
N VAL A 264 -14.20 -41.14 -19.38
CA VAL A 264 -13.10 -40.29 -18.88
C VAL A 264 -12.15 -41.09 -17.98
N LYS A 265 -12.70 -41.92 -17.08
CA LYS A 265 -11.90 -42.81 -16.22
C LYS A 265 -11.17 -43.90 -17.02
N ALA A 266 -11.85 -44.50 -18.00
CA ALA A 266 -11.28 -45.55 -18.84
C ALA A 266 -10.09 -45.05 -19.68
N ASP A 267 -10.15 -43.81 -20.14
CA ASP A 267 -9.07 -43.17 -20.91
C ASP A 267 -7.97 -42.55 -20.00
N GLY A 268 -8.02 -42.81 -18.69
CA GLY A 268 -6.94 -42.50 -17.74
C GLY A 268 -7.00 -41.11 -17.10
N TYR A 269 -8.09 -40.38 -17.29
CA TYR A 269 -8.29 -39.07 -16.66
C TYR A 269 -8.99 -39.20 -15.31
N HIS A 270 -8.77 -38.21 -14.45
CA HIS A 270 -9.11 -38.28 -13.03
C HIS A 270 -10.43 -37.59 -12.69
N GLY A 271 -10.87 -36.66 -13.53
CA GLY A 271 -12.08 -35.87 -13.32
C GLY A 271 -12.36 -34.92 -14.47
N ALA A 272 -13.23 -33.93 -14.25
CA ALA A 272 -13.60 -32.99 -15.29
C ALA A 272 -13.90 -31.57 -14.81
N VAL A 273 -13.62 -30.59 -15.68
CA VAL A 273 -14.18 -29.23 -15.59
C VAL A 273 -15.38 -29.18 -16.54
N ARG A 274 -16.57 -28.83 -16.01
CA ARG A 274 -17.83 -28.94 -16.75
C ARG A 274 -18.61 -27.64 -16.79
N TYR A 275 -19.20 -27.38 -17.96
CA TYR A 275 -19.86 -26.12 -18.26
C TYR A 275 -21.31 -26.11 -17.74
N LEU A 276 -21.74 -24.99 -17.15
CA LEU A 276 -23.08 -24.83 -16.58
C LEU A 276 -24.10 -24.20 -17.55
N VAL A 277 -23.70 -24.00 -18.82
CA VAL A 277 -24.53 -23.36 -19.85
C VAL A 277 -24.22 -23.94 -21.23
N ASP A 278 -25.25 -24.03 -22.08
CA ASP A 278 -25.09 -24.34 -23.50
C ASP A 278 -24.77 -23.08 -24.31
N SER A 279 -24.15 -23.27 -25.47
CA SER A 279 -23.91 -22.18 -26.43
C SER A 279 -24.55 -22.52 -27.79
N PRO A 280 -25.88 -22.45 -27.93
CA PRO A 280 -26.56 -22.77 -29.19
C PRO A 280 -26.06 -21.95 -30.37
N GLU A 281 -25.72 -20.68 -30.14
CA GLU A 281 -25.14 -19.75 -31.13
C GLU A 281 -23.78 -20.22 -31.66
N ARG A 282 -23.08 -21.08 -30.90
CA ARG A 282 -21.80 -21.69 -31.26
C ARG A 282 -21.96 -23.15 -31.73
N GLY A 283 -23.20 -23.64 -31.88
CA GLY A 283 -23.50 -25.05 -32.19
C GLY A 283 -23.22 -26.02 -31.03
N LEU A 284 -22.97 -25.53 -29.82
CA LEU A 284 -22.62 -26.33 -28.65
C LEU A 284 -23.85 -26.52 -27.74
N ILE A 285 -24.80 -27.32 -28.22
CA ILE A 285 -26.09 -27.59 -27.57
C ILE A 285 -26.06 -28.76 -26.57
N ASN A 286 -24.90 -29.42 -26.42
CA ASN A 286 -24.68 -30.52 -25.48
C ASN A 286 -23.52 -30.22 -24.52
N LYS A 287 -23.25 -28.94 -24.30
CA LYS A 287 -22.13 -28.44 -23.51
C LYS A 287 -22.45 -28.49 -22.02
N LYS A 288 -23.70 -28.15 -21.67
CA LYS A 288 -24.21 -28.02 -20.31
C LYS A 288 -24.15 -29.35 -19.55
N LEU A 289 -23.64 -29.28 -18.32
CA LEU A 289 -23.63 -30.37 -17.33
C LEU A 289 -25.06 -30.75 -16.97
N THR A 290 -25.33 -32.06 -16.85
CA THR A 290 -26.61 -32.57 -16.35
C THR A 290 -26.46 -33.18 -14.96
N PRO A 291 -27.54 -33.26 -14.16
CA PRO A 291 -27.50 -33.92 -12.85
C PRO A 291 -27.04 -35.38 -12.92
N GLU A 292 -27.41 -36.12 -13.97
CA GLU A 292 -26.99 -37.52 -14.17
C GLU A 292 -25.49 -37.63 -14.46
N GLU A 293 -24.94 -36.71 -15.27
CA GLU A 293 -23.50 -36.65 -15.54
C GLU A 293 -22.73 -36.33 -14.26
N ALA A 294 -23.18 -35.33 -13.49
CA ALA A 294 -22.58 -34.96 -12.21
C ALA A 294 -22.59 -36.14 -11.22
N ALA A 295 -23.73 -36.82 -11.07
CA ALA A 295 -23.84 -38.02 -10.25
C ALA A 295 -22.88 -39.14 -10.69
N GLY A 296 -22.64 -39.29 -12.00
CA GLY A 296 -21.67 -40.23 -12.55
C GLY A 296 -20.23 -39.95 -12.11
N TYR A 297 -19.79 -38.68 -12.14
CA TYR A 297 -18.45 -38.29 -11.65
C TYR A 297 -18.33 -38.47 -10.14
N LEU A 298 -19.32 -38.01 -9.38
CA LEU A 298 -19.34 -38.12 -7.91
C LEU A 298 -19.35 -39.59 -7.46
N GLY A 299 -20.15 -40.45 -8.10
CA GLY A 299 -20.23 -41.88 -7.78
C GLY A 299 -18.96 -42.68 -8.13
N LEU A 300 -18.07 -42.13 -8.97
CA LEU A 300 -16.76 -42.71 -9.28
C LEU A 300 -15.61 -42.05 -8.51
N GLU A 301 -15.93 -41.16 -7.56
CA GLU A 301 -15.00 -40.35 -6.77
C GLU A 301 -14.08 -39.47 -7.63
N MET A 302 -14.57 -39.03 -8.78
CA MET A 302 -13.81 -38.21 -9.73
C MET A 302 -14.08 -36.72 -9.49
N PRO A 303 -13.05 -35.87 -9.32
CA PRO A 303 -13.24 -34.44 -9.08
C PRO A 303 -14.04 -33.75 -10.17
N LEU A 304 -14.99 -32.92 -9.76
CA LEU A 304 -15.82 -32.12 -10.66
C LEU A 304 -15.65 -30.63 -10.33
N VAL A 305 -15.37 -29.82 -11.35
CA VAL A 305 -15.20 -28.36 -11.24
C VAL A 305 -16.21 -27.66 -12.15
N SER A 306 -16.83 -26.58 -11.65
CA SER A 306 -17.82 -25.81 -12.40
C SER A 306 -17.16 -24.73 -13.27
N ASN A 307 -17.61 -24.60 -14.52
CA ASN A 307 -17.25 -23.48 -15.38
C ASN A 307 -18.47 -22.86 -16.07
N TRP A 308 -18.41 -21.57 -16.35
CA TRP A 308 -19.39 -20.82 -17.11
C TRP A 308 -18.73 -20.19 -18.33
N GLN A 309 -19.32 -20.46 -19.50
CA GLN A 309 -18.99 -19.78 -20.75
C GLN A 309 -20.14 -19.97 -21.73
N LYS A 310 -20.89 -18.91 -22.03
CA LYS A 310 -21.95 -18.91 -23.03
C LYS A 310 -21.42 -18.35 -24.35
N GLY A 311 -20.83 -17.17 -24.33
CA GLY A 311 -20.30 -16.46 -25.49
C GLY A 311 -18.90 -16.87 -25.94
N LYS A 312 -18.40 -16.24 -27.01
CA LYS A 312 -16.97 -16.22 -27.40
C LYS A 312 -16.69 -15.02 -28.32
N ASN A 313 -15.47 -14.48 -28.29
CA ASN A 313 -15.05 -13.35 -29.12
C ASN A 313 -16.01 -12.14 -28.98
N ALA A 314 -16.67 -11.73 -30.06
CA ALA A 314 -17.61 -10.60 -30.09
C ALA A 314 -18.80 -10.78 -29.14
N THR A 315 -19.19 -12.02 -28.83
CA THR A 315 -20.27 -12.32 -27.88
C THR A 315 -19.76 -12.76 -26.52
N ALA A 316 -18.45 -12.65 -26.25
CA ALA A 316 -17.85 -13.11 -25.00
C ALA A 316 -18.54 -12.50 -23.78
N ASP A 317 -18.74 -13.33 -22.76
CA ASP A 317 -19.59 -13.00 -21.62
C ASP A 317 -19.10 -11.76 -20.87
N TRP A 318 -17.78 -11.66 -20.70
CA TRP A 318 -17.11 -10.53 -20.04
C TRP A 318 -17.35 -9.17 -20.71
N ARG A 319 -17.69 -9.15 -22.00
CA ARG A 319 -18.05 -7.92 -22.74
C ARG A 319 -19.43 -7.37 -22.33
N ARG A 320 -20.18 -8.05 -21.48
CA ARG A 320 -21.40 -7.51 -20.86
C ARG A 320 -21.14 -6.77 -19.54
N GLY A 321 -19.88 -6.71 -19.09
CA GLY A 321 -19.50 -5.97 -17.88
C GLY A 321 -20.22 -6.48 -16.63
N PHE A 322 -20.39 -5.61 -15.64
CA PHE A 322 -20.93 -5.97 -14.32
C PHE A 322 -22.29 -6.67 -14.40
N ASP A 323 -23.29 -6.09 -15.08
CA ASP A 323 -24.63 -6.67 -15.19
C ASP A 323 -24.62 -8.03 -15.91
N GLY A 324 -23.73 -8.18 -16.88
CA GLY A 324 -23.46 -9.46 -17.52
C GLY A 324 -22.98 -10.52 -16.54
N GLY A 325 -22.07 -10.12 -15.66
CA GLY A 325 -21.53 -10.96 -14.58
C GLY A 325 -22.60 -11.35 -13.56
N VAL A 326 -23.47 -10.41 -13.17
CA VAL A 326 -24.60 -10.68 -12.27
C VAL A 326 -25.54 -11.72 -12.89
N ALA A 327 -26.04 -11.47 -14.11
CA ALA A 327 -26.98 -12.35 -14.78
C ALA A 327 -26.40 -13.76 -15.01
N ASP A 328 -25.12 -13.83 -15.36
CA ASP A 328 -24.44 -15.10 -15.57
C ASP A 328 -24.18 -15.84 -14.27
N ALA A 329 -23.83 -15.14 -13.20
CA ALA A 329 -23.62 -15.74 -11.89
C ALA A 329 -24.92 -16.29 -11.31
N GLU A 330 -26.03 -15.58 -11.42
CA GLU A 330 -27.35 -16.07 -10.99
C GLU A 330 -27.73 -17.36 -11.74
N ALA A 331 -27.57 -17.36 -13.07
CA ALA A 331 -27.88 -18.52 -13.89
C ALA A 331 -26.91 -19.70 -13.65
N ALA A 332 -25.62 -19.40 -13.44
CA ALA A 332 -24.60 -20.40 -13.14
C ALA A 332 -24.87 -21.06 -11.79
N ASP A 333 -25.11 -20.27 -10.74
CA ASP A 333 -25.34 -20.77 -9.38
C ASP A 333 -26.64 -21.59 -9.28
N ALA A 334 -27.70 -21.13 -9.94
CA ALA A 334 -28.95 -21.88 -10.02
C ALA A 334 -28.74 -23.26 -10.67
N TRP A 335 -28.01 -23.32 -11.79
CA TRP A 335 -27.76 -24.59 -12.49
C TRP A 335 -26.75 -25.48 -11.77
N HIS A 336 -25.73 -24.88 -11.16
CA HIS A 336 -24.75 -25.56 -10.31
C HIS A 336 -25.46 -26.32 -9.18
N ARG A 337 -26.34 -25.64 -8.43
CA ARG A 337 -27.15 -26.29 -7.38
C ARG A 337 -28.10 -27.34 -7.94
N HIS A 338 -28.72 -27.10 -9.09
CA HIS A 338 -29.60 -28.08 -9.74
C HIS A 338 -28.86 -29.39 -10.07
N CYS A 339 -27.58 -29.33 -10.39
CA CYS A 339 -26.73 -30.50 -10.66
C CYS A 339 -26.17 -31.15 -9.38
N GLY A 340 -26.55 -30.68 -8.18
CA GLY A 340 -26.04 -31.19 -6.89
C GLY A 340 -24.75 -30.51 -6.43
N GLY A 341 -24.37 -29.38 -7.03
CA GLY A 341 -23.19 -28.60 -6.65
C GLY A 341 -23.27 -28.03 -5.24
N PRO A 342 -22.23 -28.18 -4.41
CA PRO A 342 -22.19 -27.59 -3.07
C PRO A 342 -22.20 -26.06 -3.11
N ALA A 343 -22.94 -25.44 -2.19
CA ALA A 343 -23.07 -23.99 -2.12
C ALA A 343 -21.73 -23.24 -1.91
N GLU A 344 -20.70 -23.92 -1.43
CA GLU A 344 -19.35 -23.37 -1.18
C GLU A 344 -18.35 -23.66 -2.31
N ALA A 345 -18.75 -24.40 -3.35
CA ALA A 345 -17.86 -24.68 -4.47
C ALA A 345 -17.74 -23.45 -5.38
N PRO A 346 -16.52 -23.07 -5.81
CA PRO A 346 -16.34 -21.97 -6.73
C PRO A 346 -16.85 -22.33 -8.13
N ILE A 347 -17.18 -21.30 -8.90
CA ILE A 347 -17.54 -21.41 -10.31
C ILE A 347 -16.53 -20.57 -11.09
N PHE A 348 -15.87 -21.20 -12.07
CA PHE A 348 -14.97 -20.50 -12.98
C PHE A 348 -15.79 -19.77 -14.04
N PHE A 349 -15.50 -18.50 -14.29
CA PHE A 349 -16.10 -17.74 -15.38
C PHE A 349 -15.03 -17.47 -16.44
N SER A 350 -15.34 -17.83 -17.68
CA SER A 350 -14.35 -17.85 -18.76
C SER A 350 -14.14 -16.48 -19.41
N ILE A 351 -12.92 -15.97 -19.29
CA ILE A 351 -12.39 -14.83 -20.04
C ILE A 351 -11.49 -15.39 -21.16
N ASP A 352 -12.14 -16.03 -22.13
CA ASP A 352 -11.51 -16.80 -23.22
C ASP A 352 -11.07 -15.91 -24.40
N ASP A 353 -10.37 -14.80 -24.13
CA ASP A 353 -9.96 -13.79 -25.13
C ASP A 353 -8.59 -13.16 -24.82
N ASP A 354 -7.89 -12.64 -25.85
CA ASP A 354 -6.58 -11.93 -25.71
C ASP A 354 -6.75 -10.47 -25.39
N LEU A 355 -7.25 -10.25 -24.19
CA LEU A 355 -7.55 -8.92 -23.71
C LEU A 355 -6.28 -8.12 -23.40
N SER A 356 -6.29 -6.88 -23.85
CA SER A 356 -5.37 -5.86 -23.36
C SER A 356 -5.68 -5.49 -21.90
N LEU A 357 -4.72 -4.86 -21.20
CA LEU A 357 -4.97 -4.31 -19.86
C LEU A 357 -6.14 -3.29 -19.87
N ALA A 358 -6.35 -2.57 -20.97
CA ALA A 358 -7.49 -1.68 -21.12
C ALA A 358 -8.83 -2.43 -21.18
N GLU A 359 -8.91 -3.55 -21.91
CA GLU A 359 -10.10 -4.40 -21.94
C GLU A 359 -10.33 -5.13 -20.61
N TRP A 360 -9.26 -5.48 -19.89
CA TRP A 360 -9.33 -5.97 -18.52
C TRP A 360 -9.99 -4.94 -17.61
N ASN A 361 -9.40 -3.74 -17.52
CA ASN A 361 -9.82 -2.67 -16.63
C ASN A 361 -11.24 -2.19 -16.95
N SER A 362 -11.60 -2.08 -18.23
CA SER A 362 -12.89 -1.52 -18.66
C SER A 362 -14.05 -2.52 -18.65
N MET A 363 -13.78 -3.82 -18.77
CA MET A 363 -14.85 -4.82 -18.94
C MET A 363 -14.64 -6.08 -18.11
N ALA A 364 -13.50 -6.76 -18.26
CA ALA A 364 -13.34 -8.11 -17.73
C ALA A 364 -13.30 -8.15 -16.19
N ALA A 365 -12.61 -7.19 -15.56
CA ALA A 365 -12.59 -7.05 -14.11
C ALA A 365 -13.99 -6.70 -13.56
N HIS A 366 -14.72 -5.80 -14.22
CA HIS A 366 -16.09 -5.44 -13.83
C HIS A 366 -17.07 -6.60 -13.97
N TYR A 367 -16.92 -7.43 -14.99
CA TYR A 367 -17.70 -8.65 -15.13
C TYR A 367 -17.46 -9.61 -13.96
N LEU A 368 -16.19 -9.85 -13.58
CA LEU A 368 -15.88 -10.68 -12.40
C LEU A 368 -16.38 -10.05 -11.09
N ARG A 369 -16.36 -8.73 -10.95
CA ARG A 369 -16.99 -8.02 -9.81
C ARG A 369 -18.51 -8.22 -9.78
N GLY A 370 -19.16 -8.22 -10.94
CA GLY A 370 -20.59 -8.55 -11.08
C GLY A 370 -20.88 -9.97 -10.61
N VAL A 371 -20.05 -10.93 -11.03
CA VAL A 371 -20.12 -12.32 -10.54
C VAL A 371 -19.94 -12.38 -9.01
N ALA A 372 -18.94 -11.69 -8.47
CA ALA A 372 -18.64 -11.67 -7.04
C ALA A 372 -19.78 -11.10 -6.20
N SER A 373 -20.56 -10.15 -6.75
CA SER A 373 -21.72 -9.57 -6.06
C SER A 373 -22.85 -10.59 -5.83
N VAL A 374 -22.90 -11.67 -6.62
CA VAL A 374 -23.91 -12.74 -6.50
C VAL A 374 -23.36 -13.93 -5.71
N LEU A 375 -22.16 -14.39 -6.02
CA LEU A 375 -21.60 -15.61 -5.42
C LEU A 375 -20.80 -15.38 -4.14
N GLY A 376 -20.36 -14.14 -3.90
CA GLY A 376 -19.26 -13.81 -2.99
C GLY A 376 -17.90 -14.11 -3.63
N LYS A 377 -16.91 -13.23 -3.41
CA LYS A 377 -15.56 -13.33 -4.01
C LYS A 377 -14.92 -14.71 -3.88
N GLN A 378 -15.05 -15.36 -2.72
CA GLN A 378 -14.41 -16.66 -2.47
C GLN A 378 -14.92 -17.79 -3.36
N ARG A 379 -16.08 -17.62 -4.00
CA ARG A 379 -16.64 -18.56 -4.98
C ARG A 379 -16.36 -18.19 -6.43
N VAL A 380 -15.66 -17.09 -6.69
CA VAL A 380 -15.33 -16.64 -8.04
C VAL A 380 -14.03 -17.27 -8.49
N GLY A 381 -14.11 -18.14 -9.50
CA GLY A 381 -12.94 -18.54 -10.28
C GLY A 381 -12.91 -17.83 -11.63
N ALA A 382 -11.74 -17.71 -12.24
CA ALA A 382 -11.60 -17.20 -13.60
C ALA A 382 -10.76 -18.15 -14.46
N TYR A 383 -11.27 -18.46 -15.65
CA TYR A 383 -10.42 -18.99 -16.72
C TYR A 383 -9.87 -17.81 -17.52
N CYS A 384 -8.58 -17.53 -17.40
CA CYS A 384 -7.97 -16.35 -18.00
C CYS A 384 -6.47 -16.55 -18.24
N LYS A 385 -5.90 -15.66 -19.04
CA LYS A 385 -4.53 -15.76 -19.57
C LYS A 385 -3.46 -15.48 -18.52
N TYR A 386 -2.21 -15.75 -18.86
CA TYR A 386 -1.07 -15.55 -17.95
C TYR A 386 -1.07 -14.16 -17.29
N LEU A 387 -1.10 -13.08 -18.08
CA LEU A 387 -1.08 -11.72 -17.50
C LEU A 387 -2.38 -11.38 -16.77
N ALA A 388 -3.52 -11.88 -17.26
CA ALA A 388 -4.81 -11.70 -16.60
C ALA A 388 -4.91 -12.47 -15.27
N CYS A 389 -4.11 -13.52 -15.06
CA CYS A 389 -3.99 -14.16 -13.74
C CYS A 389 -3.41 -13.18 -12.72
N ASP A 390 -2.35 -12.46 -13.08
CA ASP A 390 -1.72 -11.47 -12.22
C ASP A 390 -2.67 -10.29 -11.98
N TRP A 391 -3.32 -9.77 -13.03
CA TRP A 391 -4.32 -8.70 -12.90
C TRP A 391 -5.53 -9.11 -12.05
N ALA A 392 -5.97 -10.38 -12.13
CA ALA A 392 -7.05 -10.90 -11.29
C ALA A 392 -6.68 -10.93 -9.80
N VAL A 393 -5.41 -11.14 -9.49
CA VAL A 393 -4.88 -11.11 -8.11
C VAL A 393 -4.69 -9.67 -7.64
N GLU A 394 -4.11 -8.81 -8.48
CA GLU A 394 -3.90 -7.38 -8.21
C GLU A 394 -5.23 -6.65 -7.95
N ASP A 395 -6.25 -6.92 -8.76
CA ASP A 395 -7.58 -6.33 -8.62
C ASP A 395 -8.49 -7.06 -7.61
N ASP A 396 -7.99 -8.13 -7.00
CA ASP A 396 -8.68 -8.96 -6.01
C ASP A 396 -10.09 -9.43 -6.43
N VAL A 397 -10.25 -9.86 -7.68
CA VAL A 397 -11.56 -10.25 -8.27
C VAL A 397 -11.83 -11.76 -8.27
N VAL A 398 -10.92 -12.58 -7.72
CA VAL A 398 -11.03 -14.05 -7.65
C VAL A 398 -10.76 -14.60 -6.25
N GLY A 399 -11.42 -15.71 -5.92
CA GLY A 399 -11.31 -16.40 -4.64
C GLY A 399 -9.96 -17.10 -4.42
N THR A 400 -9.65 -17.38 -3.15
CA THR A 400 -8.38 -18.01 -2.73
C THR A 400 -8.58 -19.50 -2.47
N CYS A 401 -7.65 -20.34 -2.92
CA CYS A 401 -7.63 -21.77 -2.63
C CYS A 401 -7.52 -21.99 -1.11
N ARG A 402 -8.34 -22.90 -0.59
CA ARG A 402 -8.53 -23.18 0.85
C ARG A 402 -7.49 -24.13 1.44
N ASP A 403 -6.55 -24.61 0.63
CA ASP A 403 -5.50 -25.56 1.04
C ASP A 403 -4.24 -24.89 1.61
N GLY A 404 -4.26 -23.56 1.78
CA GLY A 404 -3.13 -22.80 2.31
C GLY A 404 -1.96 -22.64 1.32
N SER A 405 -2.13 -23.02 0.06
CA SER A 405 -1.10 -22.91 -0.99
C SER A 405 -0.79 -21.47 -1.41
N GLY A 406 -1.65 -20.50 -1.05
CA GLY A 406 -1.60 -19.13 -1.54
C GLY A 406 -2.08 -18.96 -2.99
N LYS A 407 -2.51 -20.03 -3.66
CA LYS A 407 -3.07 -19.97 -5.02
C LYS A 407 -4.48 -19.39 -5.01
N ARG A 408 -4.90 -18.89 -6.17
CA ARG A 408 -6.25 -18.38 -6.43
C ARG A 408 -7.01 -19.35 -7.32
N PHE A 409 -8.34 -19.27 -7.35
CA PHE A 409 -9.20 -20.01 -8.28
C PHE A 409 -9.03 -19.50 -9.72
N LEU A 410 -7.82 -19.63 -10.23
CA LEU A 410 -7.39 -19.24 -11.56
C LEU A 410 -7.09 -20.50 -12.38
N TRP A 411 -7.69 -20.56 -13.55
CA TRP A 411 -7.52 -21.63 -14.52
C TRP A 411 -6.86 -21.06 -15.77
N GLN A 412 -5.57 -21.31 -15.92
CA GLN A 412 -4.78 -20.69 -16.99
C GLN A 412 -4.67 -21.62 -18.20
N PRO A 413 -4.90 -21.13 -19.43
CA PRO A 413 -4.59 -21.91 -20.63
C PRO A 413 -3.12 -21.86 -21.02
N ASN A 414 -2.66 -22.95 -21.67
CA ASN A 414 -1.35 -23.04 -22.30
C ASN A 414 -1.34 -22.39 -23.70
N THR A 415 -1.91 -21.20 -23.78
CA THR A 415 -1.97 -20.32 -24.95
C THR A 415 -1.97 -18.88 -24.47
N TRP A 416 -1.59 -17.94 -25.36
CA TRP A 416 -1.62 -16.50 -25.09
C TRP A 416 -0.78 -16.07 -23.88
N LEU A 417 0.51 -16.34 -23.96
CA LEU A 417 1.46 -16.18 -22.86
C LEU A 417 2.23 -14.85 -22.91
N GLY A 418 1.79 -13.86 -23.69
CA GLY A 418 2.45 -12.56 -23.81
C GLY A 418 3.89 -12.65 -24.35
N GLY A 419 4.14 -13.55 -25.30
CA GLY A 419 5.48 -13.81 -25.84
C GLY A 419 6.32 -14.80 -25.02
N ARG A 420 5.79 -15.36 -23.91
CA ARG A 420 6.49 -16.37 -23.10
C ARG A 420 6.38 -17.78 -23.71
N PRO A 421 7.30 -18.71 -23.40
CA PRO A 421 7.29 -20.08 -23.94
C PRO A 421 6.06 -20.89 -23.53
N LEU A 422 5.59 -21.79 -24.40
CA LEU A 422 4.55 -22.77 -24.05
C LEU A 422 4.95 -23.56 -22.79
N GLY A 423 3.99 -23.80 -21.90
CA GLY A 423 4.21 -24.40 -20.60
C GLY A 423 4.49 -23.40 -19.48
N THR A 424 4.54 -22.09 -19.76
CA THR A 424 4.65 -21.06 -18.72
C THR A 424 3.37 -20.99 -17.89
N ILE A 425 3.47 -21.10 -16.56
CA ILE A 425 2.35 -21.14 -15.62
C ILE A 425 2.50 -19.98 -14.63
N SER A 426 1.43 -19.20 -14.42
CA SER A 426 1.33 -18.18 -13.37
C SER A 426 1.41 -18.85 -12.01
N GLU A 427 2.17 -18.25 -11.10
CA GLU A 427 2.32 -18.78 -9.73
C GLU A 427 0.98 -18.84 -8.98
N HIS A 428 0.04 -17.97 -9.34
CA HIS A 428 -1.27 -17.85 -8.73
C HIS A 428 -2.28 -18.93 -9.19
N ALA A 429 -2.05 -19.59 -10.33
CA ALA A 429 -3.01 -20.52 -10.93
C ALA A 429 -3.16 -21.83 -10.12
N CYS A 430 -4.39 -22.31 -9.98
CA CYS A 430 -4.73 -23.60 -9.37
C CYS A 430 -4.97 -24.72 -10.41
N LEU A 431 -5.33 -24.35 -11.64
CA LEU A 431 -5.50 -25.24 -12.78
C LEU A 431 -4.72 -24.72 -14.00
N PHE A 432 -4.18 -25.63 -14.81
CA PHE A 432 -3.50 -25.30 -16.05
C PHE A 432 -3.99 -26.15 -17.22
N GLN A 433 -4.65 -25.55 -18.22
CA GLN A 433 -5.08 -26.24 -19.44
C GLN A 433 -3.86 -26.46 -20.36
N ARG A 434 -3.24 -27.63 -20.22
CA ARG A 434 -1.98 -27.97 -20.89
C ARG A 434 -2.17 -28.35 -22.35
N LEU A 435 -3.16 -29.21 -22.64
CA LEU A 435 -3.46 -29.71 -24.00
C LEU A 435 -4.82 -29.17 -24.46
N ILE A 436 -4.86 -28.61 -25.67
CA ILE A 436 -5.97 -27.83 -26.20
C ILE A 436 -6.32 -28.31 -27.60
N HIS A 437 -7.59 -28.58 -27.85
CA HIS A 437 -8.15 -28.90 -29.15
C HIS A 437 -8.42 -27.61 -29.96
N PRO A 438 -8.15 -27.60 -31.29
CA PRO A 438 -7.67 -28.70 -32.13
C PRO A 438 -6.15 -28.89 -32.17
N ARG A 439 -5.38 -28.01 -31.51
CA ARG A 439 -3.90 -28.01 -31.57
C ARG A 439 -3.30 -29.37 -31.22
N ASP A 440 -3.80 -29.99 -30.16
CA ASP A 440 -3.23 -31.21 -29.58
C ASP A 440 -4.05 -32.48 -29.91
N ASN A 441 -5.20 -32.32 -30.60
CA ASN A 441 -6.06 -33.41 -31.08
C ASN A 441 -6.36 -34.54 -30.06
N ILE A 442 -6.74 -34.18 -28.84
CA ILE A 442 -7.05 -35.13 -27.77
C ILE A 442 -8.54 -35.53 -27.84
N LYS A 443 -8.81 -36.82 -27.65
CA LYS A 443 -10.17 -37.37 -27.65
C LYS A 443 -10.40 -38.34 -26.50
N VAL A 444 -11.59 -38.29 -25.91
CA VAL A 444 -12.11 -39.30 -24.99
C VAL A 444 -13.36 -39.91 -25.59
N ALA A 445 -13.42 -41.23 -25.75
CA ALA A 445 -14.51 -41.92 -26.45
C ALA A 445 -14.88 -41.27 -27.81
N GLY A 446 -13.87 -40.78 -28.56
CA GLY A 446 -14.05 -40.12 -29.85
C GLY A 446 -14.51 -38.65 -29.79
N ILE A 447 -14.75 -38.11 -28.59
CA ILE A 447 -15.16 -36.71 -28.36
C ILE A 447 -13.93 -35.87 -28.08
N ASN A 448 -13.82 -34.71 -28.74
CA ASN A 448 -12.70 -33.79 -28.51
C ASN A 448 -12.75 -33.22 -27.09
N VAL A 449 -11.61 -33.27 -26.41
CA VAL A 449 -11.43 -32.74 -25.05
C VAL A 449 -10.15 -31.92 -24.95
N ASP A 450 -10.11 -31.06 -23.96
CA ASP A 450 -8.91 -30.38 -23.49
C ASP A 450 -8.45 -31.03 -22.16
N VAL A 451 -7.16 -30.93 -21.83
CA VAL A 451 -6.57 -31.57 -20.63
C VAL A 451 -5.97 -30.55 -19.70
N ASN A 452 -6.38 -30.61 -18.43
CA ASN A 452 -6.06 -29.67 -17.38
C ASN A 452 -5.28 -30.37 -16.26
N ASP A 453 -4.13 -29.83 -15.87
CA ASP A 453 -3.36 -30.32 -14.74
C ASP A 453 -3.73 -29.56 -13.47
N THR A 454 -3.90 -30.27 -12.35
CA THR A 454 -4.04 -29.65 -11.03
C THR A 454 -2.70 -29.14 -10.51
N LEU A 455 -2.67 -27.90 -10.03
CA LEU A 455 -1.47 -27.26 -9.49
C LEU A 455 -1.45 -27.20 -7.95
N THR A 456 -2.56 -27.56 -7.32
CA THR A 456 -2.74 -27.53 -5.86
C THR A 456 -3.78 -28.56 -5.42
N ALA A 457 -3.98 -28.72 -4.11
CA ALA A 457 -4.93 -29.69 -3.54
C ALA A 457 -6.38 -29.18 -3.59
N ASP A 458 -6.61 -27.89 -3.37
CA ASP A 458 -7.90 -27.22 -3.61
C ASP A 458 -7.89 -26.46 -4.93
N PHE A 459 -8.40 -27.09 -5.98
CA PHE A 459 -8.52 -26.52 -7.31
C PHE A 459 -9.98 -26.18 -7.66
N GLY A 460 -10.82 -26.04 -6.64
CA GLY A 460 -12.24 -25.68 -6.79
C GLY A 460 -13.16 -26.87 -7.04
N GLN A 461 -12.72 -28.10 -6.75
CA GLN A 461 -13.53 -29.30 -6.90
C GLN A 461 -14.68 -29.35 -5.88
N TRP A 462 -15.84 -29.83 -6.31
CA TRP A 462 -17.06 -29.91 -5.49
C TRP A 462 -16.81 -30.69 -4.20
N GLN A 463 -16.04 -31.76 -4.25
CA GLN A 463 -15.75 -32.62 -3.10
C GLN A 463 -14.97 -31.89 -1.99
N TYR A 464 -14.17 -30.87 -2.33
CA TYR A 464 -13.39 -30.08 -1.36
C TYR A 464 -14.30 -29.12 -0.56
N ALA A 465 -15.39 -28.65 -1.18
CA ALA A 465 -16.32 -27.67 -0.62
C ALA A 465 -17.27 -28.23 0.46
N THR A 466 -17.12 -29.49 0.84
CA THR A 466 -17.95 -30.14 1.89
C THR A 466 -17.33 -30.05 3.29
N GLN A 467 -16.16 -29.42 3.44
CA GLN A 467 -15.57 -29.11 4.74
C GLN A 467 -16.08 -27.76 5.28
N PRO A 468 -16.46 -27.65 6.57
CA PRO A 468 -17.08 -26.44 7.10
C PRO A 468 -16.09 -25.28 7.15
N VAL A 469 -16.48 -24.14 6.59
CA VAL A 469 -15.78 -22.85 6.70
C VAL A 469 -16.75 -21.82 7.26
N THR A 470 -16.29 -21.08 8.27
CA THR A 470 -16.99 -19.96 8.89
C THR A 470 -17.12 -18.80 7.90
N PRO A 471 -18.30 -18.17 7.71
CA PRO A 471 -18.44 -17.05 6.81
C PRO A 471 -17.87 -15.76 7.43
N ASP A 472 -17.02 -15.08 6.66
CA ASP A 472 -16.57 -13.71 6.93
C ASP A 472 -17.32 -12.70 6.01
N PRO A 473 -17.37 -11.42 6.42
CA PRO A 473 -18.47 -10.50 6.12
C PRO A 473 -18.51 -9.96 4.69
N VAL A 474 -19.70 -9.47 4.32
CA VAL A 474 -20.06 -8.83 3.06
C VAL A 474 -19.08 -7.69 2.70
N VAL A 475 -18.44 -7.79 1.53
CA VAL A 475 -17.57 -6.75 0.96
C VAL A 475 -18.34 -5.96 -0.10
N VAL A 476 -18.35 -4.64 0.08
CA VAL A 476 -18.91 -3.59 -0.79
C VAL A 476 -17.96 -3.37 -1.99
N PRO A 477 -18.43 -3.01 -3.20
CA PRO A 477 -17.59 -2.91 -4.40
C PRO A 477 -16.46 -1.87 -4.30
N ASP A 478 -15.31 -2.18 -4.90
CA ASP A 478 -14.20 -1.23 -4.98
C ASP A 478 -14.43 -0.13 -6.05
N PRO A 479 -13.88 1.09 -5.82
CA PRO A 479 -14.20 2.31 -6.56
C PRO A 479 -13.71 2.44 -8.00
N ILE A 480 -14.37 3.30 -8.81
CA ILE A 480 -13.57 4.14 -9.74
C ILE A 480 -12.56 4.82 -8.83
N SER A 481 -11.27 4.70 -9.13
CA SER A 481 -10.19 5.22 -8.28
C SER A 481 -10.50 6.64 -7.83
N VAL A 482 -11.12 6.76 -6.65
CA VAL A 482 -11.46 8.04 -6.04
C VAL A 482 -10.12 8.69 -5.82
N ARG A 483 -9.82 9.73 -6.62
CA ARG A 483 -8.62 10.52 -6.39
C ARG A 483 -8.61 11.03 -4.95
N GLU A 484 -7.42 11.31 -4.46
CA GLU A 484 -7.12 11.88 -3.14
C GLU A 484 -8.22 12.84 -2.62
N PRO A 485 -8.40 13.00 -1.30
CA PRO A 485 -9.54 13.69 -0.65
C PRO A 485 -10.00 15.05 -1.21
N ASP A 486 -9.18 15.70 -2.05
CA ASP A 486 -9.40 17.00 -2.65
C ASP A 486 -10.22 16.99 -3.97
N GLY A 487 -10.46 15.84 -4.61
CA GLY A 487 -11.34 15.77 -5.79
C GLY A 487 -10.84 16.54 -7.03
N TYR A 488 -11.77 17.11 -7.82
CA TYR A 488 -11.50 17.88 -9.05
C TYR A 488 -11.84 19.38 -8.91
N ASP A 489 -11.15 20.23 -9.66
CA ASP A 489 -11.44 21.67 -9.68
C ASP A 489 -12.65 22.02 -10.54
N ILE A 490 -13.53 22.85 -9.99
CA ILE A 490 -14.67 23.43 -10.69
C ILE A 490 -14.33 24.89 -11.01
N ALA A 491 -13.94 25.15 -12.26
CA ALA A 491 -13.68 26.50 -12.73
C ALA A 491 -15.00 27.29 -12.90
N TRP A 492 -14.99 28.59 -12.62
CA TRP A 492 -16.14 29.45 -12.88
C TRP A 492 -16.03 30.15 -14.24
N HIS A 493 -17.10 30.10 -15.03
CA HIS A 493 -17.21 30.85 -16.28
C HIS A 493 -18.63 31.34 -16.53
N ALA A 494 -18.91 32.63 -16.31
CA ALA A 494 -20.28 33.16 -16.32
C ALA A 494 -21.06 32.84 -17.61
N GLY A 495 -22.22 32.19 -17.45
CA GLY A 495 -23.17 31.85 -18.51
C GLY A 495 -24.58 32.40 -18.24
N PRO A 496 -25.47 32.38 -19.25
CA PRO A 496 -26.82 32.91 -19.12
C PRO A 496 -27.75 31.92 -18.39
N GLY A 497 -28.34 32.31 -17.26
CA GLY A 497 -29.43 31.55 -16.63
C GLY A 497 -30.77 31.81 -17.33
N SER A 498 -31.71 30.86 -17.27
CA SER A 498 -33.09 31.06 -17.76
C SER A 498 -33.88 31.97 -16.84
N ARG A 499 -33.68 31.85 -15.51
CA ARG A 499 -34.34 32.65 -14.47
C ARG A 499 -33.46 32.79 -13.22
N SER A 500 -33.71 33.84 -12.46
CA SER A 500 -33.16 34.02 -11.11
C SER A 500 -33.93 33.15 -10.11
N GLY A 501 -33.23 32.47 -9.21
CA GLY A 501 -33.82 31.53 -8.25
C GLY A 501 -33.97 30.11 -8.81
N HIS A 502 -34.16 29.17 -7.89
CA HIS A 502 -34.33 27.75 -8.17
C HIS A 502 -35.44 27.18 -7.28
N GLY A 503 -36.31 26.34 -7.84
CA GLY A 503 -37.34 25.59 -7.11
C GLY A 503 -36.76 24.37 -6.38
N PRO A 504 -37.61 23.47 -5.85
CA PRO A 504 -37.13 22.29 -5.13
C PRO A 504 -36.28 21.40 -6.03
N TYR A 505 -35.07 21.06 -5.59
CA TYR A 505 -34.16 20.20 -6.32
C TYR A 505 -34.66 18.75 -6.32
N LYS A 506 -35.00 18.24 -7.50
CA LYS A 506 -35.51 16.89 -7.71
C LYS A 506 -34.53 15.99 -8.45
N ARG A 507 -33.86 16.53 -9.47
CA ARG A 507 -33.07 15.73 -10.41
C ARG A 507 -31.75 16.35 -10.83
N ILE A 508 -30.86 15.48 -11.27
CA ILE A 508 -29.70 15.83 -12.07
C ILE A 508 -29.93 15.27 -13.48
N TYR A 509 -29.95 16.13 -14.50
CA TYR A 509 -29.99 15.68 -15.89
C TYR A 509 -28.59 15.70 -16.49
N LEU A 510 -28.20 14.58 -17.11
CA LEU A 510 -27.00 14.47 -17.92
C LEU A 510 -27.31 14.80 -19.38
N HIS A 511 -26.40 15.55 -20.00
CA HIS A 511 -26.47 16.04 -21.39
C HIS A 511 -25.17 15.73 -22.13
N THR A 512 -25.21 15.76 -23.46
CA THR A 512 -24.00 15.99 -24.27
C THR A 512 -24.08 17.36 -24.93
N THR A 513 -22.96 18.05 -25.10
CA THR A 513 -22.97 19.40 -25.70
C THR A 513 -23.14 19.40 -27.22
N GLU A 514 -23.24 18.22 -27.84
CA GLU A 514 -23.27 18.03 -29.29
C GLU A 514 -22.00 18.54 -30.00
N ASN A 515 -20.86 18.40 -29.34
CA ASN A 515 -19.57 18.80 -29.87
C ASN A 515 -18.71 17.60 -30.25
N GLN A 516 -17.71 17.82 -31.10
CA GLN A 516 -16.78 16.76 -31.48
C GLN A 516 -15.95 16.29 -30.28
N ASP A 517 -16.03 14.98 -30.01
CA ASP A 517 -15.23 14.29 -28.99
C ASP A 517 -13.74 14.64 -29.12
N TRP A 518 -13.07 14.85 -27.97
CA TRP A 518 -11.62 15.12 -27.83
C TRP A 518 -11.10 16.41 -28.51
N ILE A 519 -11.89 17.05 -29.36
CA ILE A 519 -11.50 18.25 -30.11
C ILE A 519 -12.06 19.51 -29.45
N SER A 520 -13.33 19.45 -29.04
CA SER A 520 -13.96 20.59 -28.37
C SER A 520 -13.64 20.55 -26.89
N ARG A 521 -13.44 21.73 -26.29
CA ARG A 521 -13.16 21.89 -24.88
C ARG A 521 -14.33 22.52 -24.16
N ALA A 522 -14.43 22.29 -22.85
CA ALA A 522 -15.47 22.86 -22.00
C ALA A 522 -15.50 24.40 -22.08
N GLU A 523 -14.33 25.07 -22.17
CA GLU A 523 -14.25 26.53 -22.35
C GLU A 523 -14.96 26.98 -23.62
N ASN A 524 -14.73 26.29 -24.74
CA ASN A 524 -15.30 26.69 -26.03
C ASN A 524 -16.83 26.60 -26.00
N VAL A 525 -17.38 25.62 -25.27
CA VAL A 525 -18.82 25.47 -25.09
C VAL A 525 -19.34 26.58 -24.16
N ALA A 526 -18.64 26.88 -23.07
CA ALA A 526 -18.99 27.96 -22.16
C ALA A 526 -19.00 29.35 -22.83
N ASP A 527 -17.98 29.64 -23.65
CA ASP A 527 -17.89 30.85 -24.49
C ASP A 527 -19.06 30.92 -25.48
N GLY A 528 -19.35 29.82 -26.16
CA GLY A 528 -20.47 29.73 -27.11
C GLY A 528 -21.82 29.99 -26.42
N GLN A 529 -22.02 29.42 -25.24
CA GLN A 529 -23.21 29.59 -24.41
C GLN A 529 -23.38 31.07 -23.98
N ALA A 530 -22.31 31.70 -23.52
CA ALA A 530 -22.29 33.10 -23.11
C ALA A 530 -22.59 34.06 -24.28
N ALA A 531 -22.10 33.74 -25.48
CA ALA A 531 -22.30 34.56 -26.67
C ALA A 531 -23.71 34.43 -27.27
N ARG A 532 -24.20 33.20 -27.48
CA ARG A 532 -25.46 32.95 -28.20
C ARG A 532 -26.68 33.20 -27.32
N ARG A 533 -26.58 32.89 -26.02
CA ARG A 533 -27.65 33.03 -25.02
C ARG A 533 -28.98 32.39 -25.44
N ASP A 534 -28.92 31.25 -26.12
CA ASP A 534 -30.04 30.46 -26.63
C ASP A 534 -30.21 29.10 -25.90
N GLY A 535 -29.32 28.81 -24.96
CA GLY A 535 -29.37 27.66 -24.04
C GLY A 535 -28.23 27.75 -23.02
N SER A 536 -28.31 26.98 -21.93
CA SER A 536 -27.22 26.86 -20.96
C SER A 536 -27.26 25.63 -20.08
N TYR A 537 -26.13 25.25 -19.48
CA TYR A 537 -25.99 24.19 -18.47
C TYR A 537 -25.46 24.75 -17.14
N HIS A 538 -25.66 24.03 -16.04
CA HIS A 538 -25.02 24.42 -14.78
C HIS A 538 -23.52 24.09 -14.81
N TYR A 539 -23.19 22.88 -15.26
CA TYR A 539 -21.82 22.38 -15.36
C TYR A 539 -21.55 21.84 -16.77
N ILE A 540 -20.33 22.07 -17.25
CA ILE A 540 -19.79 21.54 -18.50
C ILE A 540 -18.51 20.79 -18.16
N VAL A 541 -18.38 19.55 -18.62
CA VAL A 541 -17.27 18.64 -18.28
C VAL A 541 -16.65 18.08 -19.55
N ASP A 542 -15.32 18.17 -19.68
CA ASP A 542 -14.54 17.45 -20.70
C ASP A 542 -13.49 16.55 -20.03
N ASP A 543 -12.56 15.92 -20.78
CA ASP A 543 -11.51 15.06 -20.21
C ASP A 543 -10.42 15.80 -19.43
N SER A 544 -10.47 17.14 -19.41
CA SER A 544 -9.47 18.00 -18.77
C SER A 544 -9.98 18.74 -17.54
N ARG A 545 -11.25 19.17 -17.51
CA ARG A 545 -11.78 19.99 -16.40
C ARG A 545 -13.32 20.04 -16.31
N ILE A 546 -13.78 20.59 -15.19
CA ILE A 546 -15.17 20.95 -14.91
C ILE A 546 -15.31 22.48 -14.93
N ILE A 547 -16.31 23.00 -15.64
CA ILE A 547 -16.66 24.42 -15.65
C ILE A 547 -18.10 24.61 -15.17
N GLN A 548 -18.29 25.36 -14.09
CA GLN A 548 -19.61 25.84 -13.69
C GLN A 548 -19.91 27.16 -14.39
N THR A 549 -21.05 27.23 -15.08
CA THR A 549 -21.44 28.42 -15.84
C THR A 549 -22.69 29.11 -15.31
N VAL A 550 -23.56 28.38 -14.62
CA VAL A 550 -24.72 28.93 -13.92
C VAL A 550 -24.66 28.43 -12.48
N SER A 551 -24.77 29.34 -11.52
CA SER A 551 -24.90 28.95 -10.11
C SER A 551 -26.15 28.10 -9.94
N THR A 552 -26.06 27.00 -9.20
CA THR A 552 -27.19 26.11 -8.82
C THR A 552 -28.32 26.83 -8.09
N LYS A 553 -28.09 28.05 -7.59
CA LYS A 553 -29.13 28.94 -7.03
C LYS A 553 -30.06 29.55 -8.09
N ASN A 554 -29.73 29.44 -9.36
CA ASN A 554 -30.48 29.96 -10.50
C ASN A 554 -30.76 28.84 -11.49
N ALA A 555 -31.90 28.87 -12.17
CA ALA A 555 -32.21 27.90 -13.23
C ALA A 555 -31.33 28.13 -14.47
N SER A 556 -30.73 27.06 -15.02
CA SER A 556 -30.11 27.06 -16.35
C SER A 556 -31.19 27.01 -17.45
N TRP A 557 -30.79 27.14 -18.72
CA TRP A 557 -31.68 27.03 -19.89
C TRP A 557 -31.34 25.76 -20.67
N SER A 558 -31.51 24.60 -20.04
CA SER A 558 -30.99 23.32 -20.54
C SER A 558 -32.03 22.43 -21.21
N VAL A 559 -33.28 22.50 -20.76
CA VAL A 559 -34.39 21.72 -21.33
C VAL A 559 -35.48 22.65 -21.84
N PRO A 560 -36.20 22.29 -22.92
CA PRO A 560 -37.19 23.21 -23.48
C PRO A 560 -38.43 23.34 -22.57
N VAL A 561 -38.98 24.56 -22.49
CA VAL A 561 -40.17 24.88 -21.69
C VAL A 561 -41.34 25.15 -22.64
N ARG A 562 -42.42 24.35 -22.58
CA ARG A 562 -43.64 24.58 -23.40
C ARG A 562 -44.95 24.70 -22.61
N ASP A 563 -44.98 24.31 -21.33
CA ASP A 563 -46.17 24.37 -20.44
C ASP A 563 -45.79 24.84 -19.01
N VAL A 564 -46.71 24.74 -18.03
CA VAL A 564 -46.55 25.19 -16.63
C VAL A 564 -45.48 24.44 -15.80
N ASN A 565 -44.91 23.36 -16.31
CA ASN A 565 -43.91 22.54 -15.63
C ASN A 565 -42.51 22.80 -16.21
N ASP A 566 -41.79 23.76 -15.62
CA ASP A 566 -40.43 24.13 -16.02
C ASP A 566 -39.40 23.26 -15.28
N GLU A 567 -38.94 22.17 -15.91
CA GLU A 567 -37.94 21.28 -15.30
C GLU A 567 -36.59 21.95 -15.05
N ASN A 568 -36.28 23.06 -15.73
CA ASN A 568 -35.06 23.82 -15.44
C ASN A 568 -35.07 24.42 -14.02
N GLN A 569 -36.26 24.60 -13.41
CA GLN A 569 -36.39 25.15 -12.06
C GLN A 569 -36.28 24.09 -10.96
N VAL A 570 -36.28 22.81 -11.29
CA VAL A 570 -36.26 21.72 -10.31
C VAL A 570 -35.11 20.74 -10.54
N SER A 571 -34.20 21.07 -11.46
CA SER A 571 -33.13 20.18 -11.87
C SER A 571 -31.81 20.90 -12.07
N VAL A 572 -30.72 20.19 -11.74
CA VAL A 572 -29.35 20.61 -12.07
C VAL A 572 -28.91 19.90 -13.35
N HIS A 573 -28.19 20.60 -14.21
CA HIS A 573 -27.87 20.13 -15.56
C HIS A 573 -26.36 20.04 -15.76
N ILE A 574 -25.86 18.83 -16.01
CA ILE A 574 -24.44 18.52 -16.22
C ILE A 574 -24.25 18.05 -17.67
N ALA A 575 -23.44 18.79 -18.44
CA ALA A 575 -23.19 18.51 -19.84
C ALA A 575 -21.78 17.97 -20.08
N LEU A 576 -21.69 16.82 -20.76
CA LEU A 576 -20.43 16.23 -21.21
C LEU A 576 -20.07 16.79 -22.60
N VAL A 577 -18.84 17.27 -22.77
CA VAL A 577 -18.36 17.79 -24.05
C VAL A 577 -18.12 16.63 -25.01
N GLY A 578 -19.04 16.44 -25.94
CA GLY A 578 -18.97 15.34 -26.87
C GLY A 578 -20.28 15.08 -27.60
N THR A 579 -20.32 13.97 -28.33
CA THR A 579 -21.49 13.46 -29.04
C THR A 579 -22.13 12.29 -28.29
N SER A 580 -23.44 12.11 -28.47
CA SER A 580 -24.16 10.94 -27.98
C SER A 580 -24.19 9.78 -28.99
N GLY A 581 -23.87 10.05 -30.26
CA GLY A 581 -23.79 9.04 -31.32
C GLY A 581 -22.39 8.55 -31.64
N ALA A 582 -22.30 7.42 -32.35
CA ALA A 582 -21.02 6.82 -32.72
C ALA A 582 -20.45 7.47 -33.99
N ILE A 583 -19.37 8.25 -33.88
CA ILE A 583 -18.65 8.82 -35.04
C ILE A 583 -17.12 8.86 -34.87
N PRO A 584 -16.34 8.61 -35.95
CA PRO A 584 -14.87 8.79 -35.92
C PRO A 584 -14.42 10.25 -36.08
N ARG A 585 -15.17 11.07 -36.85
CA ARG A 585 -14.92 12.50 -37.10
C ARG A 585 -16.15 13.17 -37.71
N TRP A 586 -16.61 14.27 -37.14
CA TRP A 586 -17.75 15.07 -37.62
C TRP A 586 -17.25 16.17 -38.55
N THR A 587 -17.64 16.10 -39.82
CA THR A 587 -17.19 17.04 -40.85
C THR A 587 -18.33 17.65 -41.68
N THR A 588 -19.57 17.15 -41.55
CA THR A 588 -20.76 17.59 -42.31
C THR A 588 -22.07 17.27 -41.56
N ASN A 589 -23.18 17.90 -41.97
CA ASN A 589 -24.55 17.58 -41.56
C ASN A 589 -24.98 16.25 -42.22
N PRO A 590 -25.71 15.31 -41.57
CA PRO A 590 -26.55 15.45 -40.36
C PRO A 590 -25.80 15.36 -39.01
N SER A 591 -26.48 15.77 -37.92
CA SER A 591 -25.99 15.63 -36.54
C SER A 591 -25.71 14.16 -36.20
N PRO A 592 -24.61 13.86 -35.48
CA PRO A 592 -24.28 12.51 -35.05
C PRO A 592 -25.20 12.00 -33.93
N ASN A 593 -25.92 12.88 -33.24
CA ASN A 593 -26.75 12.55 -32.08
C ASN A 593 -28.11 11.98 -32.48
N VAL A 594 -28.12 10.77 -33.03
CA VAL A 594 -29.34 10.11 -33.52
C VAL A 594 -29.55 8.74 -32.86
N GLU A 595 -30.82 8.43 -32.61
CA GLU A 595 -31.27 7.17 -31.96
C GLU A 595 -30.79 5.91 -32.70
N SER A 596 -30.68 5.98 -34.03
CA SER A 596 -30.28 4.83 -34.84
C SER A 596 -28.79 4.47 -34.73
N ASN A 597 -27.95 5.31 -34.12
CA ASN A 597 -26.50 5.07 -34.05
C ASN A 597 -25.87 5.61 -32.75
N PRO A 598 -26.27 5.11 -31.56
CA PRO A 598 -25.77 5.60 -30.29
C PRO A 598 -24.29 5.23 -30.09
N LYS A 599 -23.55 6.10 -29.38
CA LYS A 599 -22.17 5.85 -28.96
C LYS A 599 -22.14 4.59 -28.09
N LYS A 600 -21.23 3.66 -28.40
CA LYS A 600 -21.10 2.39 -27.66
C LYS A 600 -20.55 2.67 -26.26
N ARG A 601 -20.96 1.84 -25.28
CA ARG A 601 -20.43 1.87 -23.91
C ARG A 601 -18.90 1.87 -23.84
N SER A 602 -18.23 1.06 -24.67
CA SER A 602 -16.76 1.01 -24.72
C SER A 602 -16.14 2.36 -25.08
N VAL A 603 -16.78 3.12 -25.98
CA VAL A 603 -16.32 4.44 -26.42
C VAL A 603 -16.59 5.50 -25.35
N TRP A 604 -17.66 5.36 -24.56
CA TRP A 604 -17.85 6.19 -23.36
C TRP A 604 -16.73 5.96 -22.34
N LEU A 605 -16.36 4.69 -22.11
CA LEU A 605 -15.32 4.32 -21.15
C LEU A 605 -13.91 4.74 -21.57
N GLU A 606 -13.69 5.11 -22.83
CA GLU A 606 -12.43 5.75 -23.27
C GLU A 606 -12.28 7.17 -22.67
N HIS A 607 -13.37 7.83 -22.30
CA HIS A 607 -13.39 9.12 -21.60
C HIS A 607 -13.35 8.94 -20.07
N ASP A 608 -12.41 8.12 -19.58
CA ASP A 608 -12.32 7.73 -18.17
C ASP A 608 -12.29 8.92 -17.21
N LYS A 609 -11.48 9.95 -17.52
CA LYS A 609 -11.35 11.18 -16.73
C LYS A 609 -12.62 12.03 -16.75
N MET A 610 -13.26 12.18 -17.92
CA MET A 610 -14.51 12.92 -18.00
C MET A 610 -15.61 12.22 -17.19
N LEU A 611 -15.71 10.89 -17.27
CA LEU A 611 -16.71 10.11 -16.51
C LEU A 611 -16.50 10.20 -14.99
N ASP A 612 -15.25 10.17 -14.54
CA ASP A 612 -14.92 10.35 -13.13
C ASP A 612 -15.21 11.79 -12.63
N MET A 613 -14.91 12.81 -13.45
CA MET A 613 -15.29 14.21 -13.17
C MET A 613 -16.81 14.42 -13.14
N VAL A 614 -17.55 13.73 -13.99
CA VAL A 614 -19.02 13.71 -13.95
C VAL A 614 -19.52 13.05 -12.66
N ALA A 615 -18.92 11.92 -12.24
CA ALA A 615 -19.24 11.27 -10.98
C ALA A 615 -18.99 12.19 -9.77
N PHE A 616 -17.85 12.86 -9.73
CA PHE A 616 -17.53 13.88 -8.73
C PHE A 616 -18.53 15.05 -8.74
N THR A 617 -18.92 15.53 -9.92
CA THR A 617 -19.90 16.62 -10.06
C THR A 617 -21.28 16.19 -9.57
N ILE A 618 -21.73 14.97 -9.89
CA ILE A 618 -22.98 14.38 -9.38
C ILE A 618 -22.94 14.30 -7.85
N ALA A 619 -21.85 13.81 -7.26
CA ALA A 619 -21.69 13.71 -5.82
C ALA A 619 -21.76 15.10 -5.14
N THR A 620 -21.08 16.09 -5.72
CA THR A 620 -21.06 17.48 -5.24
C THR A 620 -22.46 18.07 -5.23
N VAL A 621 -23.18 17.99 -6.36
CA VAL A 621 -24.55 18.51 -6.49
C VAL A 621 -25.53 17.76 -5.59
N SER A 622 -25.38 16.43 -5.48
CA SER A 622 -26.24 15.59 -4.64
C SER A 622 -26.06 15.88 -3.15
N LYS A 623 -24.82 16.14 -2.69
CA LYS A 623 -24.54 16.62 -1.33
C LYS A 623 -25.14 18.00 -1.09
N GLU A 624 -24.92 18.94 -2.00
CA GLU A 624 -25.39 20.34 -1.88
C GLU A 624 -26.92 20.43 -1.80
N HIS A 625 -27.64 19.65 -2.61
CA HIS A 625 -29.10 19.79 -2.80
C HIS A 625 -29.93 18.59 -2.35
N HIS A 626 -29.29 17.58 -1.77
CA HIS A 626 -29.93 16.35 -1.26
C HIS A 626 -30.70 15.56 -2.33
N ILE A 627 -30.13 15.48 -3.54
CA ILE A 627 -30.66 14.67 -4.63
C ILE A 627 -30.14 13.22 -4.49
N PRO A 628 -30.98 12.18 -4.56
CA PRO A 628 -30.52 10.79 -4.52
C PRO A 628 -29.58 10.45 -5.68
N ILE A 629 -28.50 9.72 -5.40
CA ILE A 629 -27.56 9.22 -6.42
C ILE A 629 -28.09 7.89 -6.98
N GLU A 630 -29.28 7.90 -7.57
CA GLU A 630 -29.91 6.73 -8.17
C GLU A 630 -30.29 7.00 -9.62
N ARG A 631 -30.14 6.00 -10.49
CA ARG A 631 -30.55 6.13 -11.90
C ARG A 631 -32.07 6.23 -11.97
N VAL A 632 -32.57 7.27 -12.62
CA VAL A 632 -33.99 7.45 -12.90
C VAL A 632 -34.20 7.24 -14.38
N ASP A 633 -34.94 6.19 -14.71
CA ASP A 633 -35.36 5.90 -16.08
C ASP A 633 -36.55 6.76 -16.50
N ILE A 634 -36.99 6.55 -17.74
CA ILE A 634 -38.07 7.29 -18.35
C ILE A 634 -39.42 7.18 -17.63
N ALA A 635 -39.71 6.01 -17.05
CA ALA A 635 -40.90 5.77 -16.26
C ALA A 635 -40.80 6.48 -14.92
N GLY A 636 -39.62 6.48 -14.30
CA GLY A 636 -39.30 7.22 -13.09
C GLY A 636 -39.47 8.72 -13.27
N VAL A 637 -38.94 9.31 -14.35
CA VAL A 637 -39.16 10.73 -14.68
C VAL A 637 -40.66 11.03 -14.81
N GLY A 638 -41.41 10.18 -15.51
CA GLY A 638 -42.87 10.32 -15.64
C GLY A 638 -43.67 10.13 -14.34
N ASN A 639 -43.07 9.53 -13.32
CA ASN A 639 -43.66 9.32 -11.99
C ASN A 639 -43.12 10.29 -10.93
N ASP A 640 -42.41 11.34 -11.35
CA ASP A 640 -41.77 12.34 -10.50
C ASP A 640 -40.70 11.78 -9.55
N VAL A 641 -40.02 10.69 -9.91
CA VAL A 641 -38.93 10.11 -9.09
C VAL A 641 -37.72 11.03 -9.08
N HIS A 642 -37.08 11.17 -7.91
CA HIS A 642 -35.89 11.99 -7.70
C HIS A 642 -34.63 11.17 -8.00
N GLY A 643 -33.63 11.81 -8.62
CA GLY A 643 -32.32 11.20 -8.86
C GLY A 643 -31.64 11.66 -10.13
N VAL A 644 -30.77 10.83 -10.70
CA VAL A 644 -29.96 11.15 -11.87
C VAL A 644 -30.57 10.54 -13.13
N SER A 645 -30.90 11.37 -14.13
CA SER A 645 -31.55 10.94 -15.36
C SER A 645 -30.84 11.46 -16.60
N SER A 646 -31.09 10.81 -17.73
CA SER A 646 -30.82 11.36 -19.06
C SER A 646 -31.76 12.51 -19.38
N HIS A 647 -31.28 13.55 -20.08
CA HIS A 647 -32.12 14.59 -20.68
C HIS A 647 -33.16 13.98 -21.64
N ASN A 648 -32.77 12.97 -22.43
CA ASN A 648 -33.66 12.21 -23.32
C ASN A 648 -34.91 11.67 -22.62
N ASN A 649 -34.82 11.25 -21.36
CA ASN A 649 -35.97 10.73 -20.61
C ASN A 649 -37.05 11.80 -20.36
N TYR A 650 -36.65 13.07 -20.30
CA TYR A 650 -37.57 14.20 -20.19
C TYR A 650 -38.17 14.57 -21.56
N THR A 651 -37.36 14.58 -22.63
CA THR A 651 -37.77 15.09 -23.95
C THR A 651 -38.41 14.05 -24.88
N TYR A 652 -38.20 12.74 -24.68
CA TYR A 652 -38.58 11.73 -25.69
C TYR A 652 -39.65 10.70 -25.27
N GLY A 653 -39.81 10.33 -23.99
CA GLY A 653 -40.65 9.16 -23.70
C GLY A 653 -41.33 9.00 -22.34
N SER A 654 -41.52 10.07 -21.56
CA SER A 654 -42.60 10.00 -20.57
C SER A 654 -43.96 10.14 -21.26
N VAL A 655 -44.66 9.01 -21.45
CA VAL A 655 -46.03 8.98 -22.00
C VAL A 655 -47.03 9.75 -21.12
N LYS A 656 -46.68 10.01 -19.85
CA LYS A 656 -47.46 10.80 -18.89
C LYS A 656 -47.22 12.31 -18.99
N LEU A 657 -46.11 12.76 -19.59
CA LEU A 657 -45.78 14.19 -19.75
C LEU A 657 -46.45 14.86 -20.97
N ARG A 658 -47.44 14.22 -21.62
CA ARG A 658 -48.33 14.77 -22.68
C ARG A 658 -47.74 15.96 -23.47
N GLY A 659 -46.82 15.73 -24.41
CA GLY A 659 -46.54 16.73 -25.46
C GLY A 659 -45.10 16.89 -25.95
N PHE A 660 -44.11 16.32 -25.29
CA PHE A 660 -42.72 16.41 -25.75
C PHE A 660 -42.34 15.25 -26.67
N LYS A 661 -42.44 15.51 -27.97
CA LYS A 661 -41.72 14.81 -29.05
C LYS A 661 -41.30 15.87 -30.06
N ASP A 662 -40.20 16.55 -29.82
CA ASP A 662 -39.58 17.36 -30.87
C ASP A 662 -38.82 16.48 -31.88
N GLY A 663 -38.37 15.29 -31.44
CA GLY A 663 -37.63 14.33 -32.24
C GLY A 663 -36.16 14.74 -32.46
N THR A 664 -35.65 15.71 -31.71
CA THR A 664 -34.35 16.35 -32.00
C THR A 664 -33.27 16.17 -30.93
N HIS A 665 -33.59 15.66 -29.74
CA HIS A 665 -32.62 15.49 -28.64
C HIS A 665 -32.55 14.02 -28.19
N TRP A 666 -31.34 13.44 -28.18
CA TRP A 666 -31.08 12.00 -27.93
C TRP A 666 -29.96 11.75 -26.89
N ASP A 667 -29.61 12.74 -26.12
CA ASP A 667 -28.52 12.70 -25.15
C ASP A 667 -29.04 12.61 -23.71
N VAL A 668 -28.45 11.84 -22.81
CA VAL A 668 -27.41 10.82 -22.99
C VAL A 668 -28.08 9.43 -23.16
N PRO A 669 -27.67 8.58 -24.12
CA PRO A 669 -28.33 7.29 -24.38
C PRO A 669 -28.09 6.27 -23.26
N ASP A 670 -28.92 5.22 -23.22
CA ASP A 670 -28.78 4.12 -22.25
C ASP A 670 -27.47 3.32 -22.36
N THR A 671 -26.71 3.51 -23.46
CA THR A 671 -25.37 2.96 -23.63
C THR A 671 -24.32 3.68 -22.78
N PHE A 672 -24.64 4.81 -22.17
CA PHE A 672 -23.79 5.49 -21.19
C PHE A 672 -23.64 4.67 -19.91
N PRO A 673 -22.43 4.61 -19.32
CA PRO A 673 -22.14 3.75 -18.18
C PRO A 673 -22.64 4.35 -16.86
N TYR A 674 -23.96 4.46 -16.70
CA TYR A 674 -24.62 4.97 -15.48
C TYR A 674 -24.21 4.21 -14.21
N ASP A 675 -24.08 2.89 -14.29
CA ASP A 675 -23.63 2.04 -13.19
C ASP A 675 -22.24 2.42 -12.67
N VAL A 676 -21.30 2.68 -13.58
CA VAL A 676 -19.93 3.09 -13.26
C VAL A 676 -19.94 4.48 -12.64
N VAL A 677 -20.57 5.44 -13.30
CA VAL A 677 -20.60 6.84 -12.88
C VAL A 677 -21.31 7.02 -11.54
N LEU A 678 -22.44 6.33 -11.32
CA LEU A 678 -23.20 6.45 -10.08
C LEU A 678 -22.54 5.70 -8.91
N ALA A 679 -21.87 4.57 -9.15
CA ALA A 679 -21.09 3.90 -8.11
C ALA A 679 -19.96 4.80 -7.59
N ALA A 680 -19.23 5.45 -8.50
CA ALA A 680 -18.20 6.43 -8.14
C ALA A 680 -18.77 7.68 -7.46
N ALA A 681 -19.91 8.18 -7.94
CA ALA A 681 -20.57 9.31 -7.30
C ALA A 681 -20.99 8.98 -5.86
N LYS A 682 -21.45 7.76 -5.59
CA LYS A 682 -21.73 7.28 -4.22
C LYS A 682 -20.47 7.23 -3.36
N GLN A 683 -19.32 6.86 -3.93
CA GLN A 683 -18.04 6.83 -3.22
C GLN A 683 -17.52 8.24 -2.93
N TYR A 684 -17.56 9.16 -3.90
CA TYR A 684 -17.29 10.58 -3.67
C TYR A 684 -18.23 11.19 -2.62
N ALA A 685 -19.50 10.79 -2.61
CA ALA A 685 -20.46 11.23 -1.61
C ALA A 685 -20.20 10.63 -0.22
N ALA A 686 -19.57 9.46 -0.14
CA ALA A 686 -19.20 8.80 1.11
C ALA A 686 -17.91 9.34 1.74
N ILE A 687 -17.10 10.12 1.00
CA ILE A 687 -15.94 10.82 1.56
C ILE A 687 -16.44 11.78 2.65
N PRO A 688 -16.01 11.63 3.91
CA PRO A 688 -16.35 12.57 4.98
C PRO A 688 -15.86 13.97 4.60
N ASP A 689 -16.66 14.99 4.86
CA ASP A 689 -16.21 16.36 4.66
C ASP A 689 -15.02 16.61 5.60
N ASP A 690 -13.82 16.80 5.05
CA ASP A 690 -12.64 17.12 5.83
C ASP A 690 -12.75 18.59 6.29
N PRO A 691 -13.02 18.85 7.59
CA PRO A 691 -13.12 20.22 8.08
C PRO A 691 -11.79 20.97 7.93
N ASP A 692 -10.69 20.25 7.71
CA ASP A 692 -9.32 20.74 7.64
C ASP A 692 -8.82 20.89 6.19
N ARG A 693 -9.71 20.69 5.21
CA ARG A 693 -9.43 20.94 3.79
C ARG A 693 -9.16 22.42 3.53
N PHE A 694 -8.25 22.72 2.59
CA PHE A 694 -8.02 24.11 2.17
C PHE A 694 -9.30 24.71 1.58
N PRO A 695 -9.82 25.83 2.13
CA PRO A 695 -11.18 26.28 1.84
C PRO A 695 -11.30 27.15 0.58
N LEU A 696 -10.21 27.34 -0.16
CA LEU A 696 -10.17 28.13 -1.40
C LEU A 696 -10.12 27.21 -2.62
N PRO A 697 -10.69 27.63 -3.78
CA PRO A 697 -10.55 26.87 -5.01
C PRO A 697 -9.07 26.73 -5.41
N ASN A 698 -8.72 25.68 -6.17
CA ASN A 698 -7.34 25.51 -6.58
C ASN A 698 -6.81 26.71 -7.39
N GLY A 699 -5.53 26.98 -7.23
CA GLY A 699 -4.88 28.20 -7.75
C GLY A 699 -5.18 29.49 -6.99
N HIS A 700 -6.18 29.52 -6.09
CA HIS A 700 -6.48 30.67 -5.25
C HIS A 700 -5.68 30.65 -3.95
N TYR A 701 -5.45 31.84 -3.39
CA TYR A 701 -4.71 32.03 -2.15
C TYR A 701 -5.20 33.26 -1.41
N TRP A 702 -4.93 33.32 -0.10
CA TRP A 702 -5.15 34.58 0.62
C TRP A 702 -3.95 35.51 0.39
N GLY A 703 -4.26 36.71 -0.10
CA GLY A 703 -3.27 37.69 -0.54
C GLY A 703 -3.80 39.13 -0.48
N PRO A 704 -2.99 40.13 -0.86
CA PRO A 704 -3.36 41.53 -0.78
C PRO A 704 -4.56 41.86 -1.67
N LEU A 705 -5.34 42.87 -1.26
CA LEU A 705 -6.51 43.37 -2.00
C LEU A 705 -6.19 43.80 -3.44
N SER A 706 -4.97 44.30 -3.66
CA SER A 706 -4.47 44.74 -4.97
C SER A 706 -3.90 43.60 -5.84
N GLY A 707 -4.00 42.35 -5.39
CA GLY A 707 -3.54 41.18 -6.13
C GLY A 707 -4.43 40.84 -7.35
N PRO A 708 -4.06 39.82 -8.12
CA PRO A 708 -4.87 39.31 -9.23
C PRO A 708 -6.18 38.67 -8.73
N GLN A 709 -7.07 38.25 -9.62
CA GLN A 709 -8.41 37.75 -9.25
C GLN A 709 -8.39 36.54 -8.30
N GLU A 710 -7.30 35.76 -8.33
CA GLU A 710 -7.04 34.59 -7.51
C GLU A 710 -6.56 34.95 -6.09
N SER A 711 -6.22 36.21 -5.84
CA SER A 711 -5.78 36.74 -4.54
C SER A 711 -6.97 37.23 -3.73
N TRP A 712 -7.43 36.41 -2.79
CA TRP A 712 -8.61 36.73 -1.97
C TRP A 712 -8.20 37.38 -0.66
N SER A 713 -8.58 38.64 -0.47
CA SER A 713 -8.28 39.37 0.78
C SER A 713 -9.40 39.27 1.82
N ASN A 714 -10.59 38.81 1.42
CA ASN A 714 -11.85 38.83 2.18
C ASN A 714 -12.36 40.25 2.54
N ARG A 715 -11.83 41.31 1.91
CA ARG A 715 -12.24 42.70 2.18
C ARG A 715 -13.33 43.21 1.24
N PHE A 716 -13.57 42.58 0.09
CA PHE A 716 -14.62 43.00 -0.84
C PHE A 716 -16.02 42.57 -0.37
N GLY A 717 -16.10 41.56 0.50
CA GLY A 717 -17.33 41.11 1.13
C GLY A 717 -18.17 40.16 0.28
N ASN A 718 -17.84 40.03 -1.01
CA ASN A 718 -18.42 39.09 -1.97
C ASN A 718 -17.74 37.71 -1.94
N GLU A 719 -16.60 37.55 -1.25
CA GLU A 719 -15.95 36.26 -1.09
C GLU A 719 -16.79 35.30 -0.22
N PRO A 720 -16.82 33.99 -0.53
CA PRO A 720 -17.64 33.01 0.18
C PRO A 720 -17.37 32.96 1.69
N GLN A 721 -18.40 32.62 2.48
CA GLN A 721 -18.29 32.51 3.93
C GLN A 721 -17.22 31.50 4.36
N ALA A 722 -17.05 30.40 3.62
CA ALA A 722 -16.00 29.41 3.84
C ALA A 722 -14.58 29.99 3.77
N SER A 723 -14.30 30.96 2.88
CA SER A 723 -13.00 31.64 2.82
C SER A 723 -12.74 32.48 4.07
N LYS A 724 -13.77 33.15 4.60
CA LYS A 724 -13.68 33.98 5.80
C LYS A 724 -13.45 33.13 7.05
N ASP A 725 -14.23 32.07 7.20
CA ASP A 725 -14.13 31.14 8.32
C ASP A 725 -12.80 30.37 8.28
N GLY A 726 -12.35 30.00 7.08
CA GLY A 726 -11.04 29.44 6.82
C GLY A 726 -9.92 30.33 7.33
N LEU A 727 -9.78 31.53 6.77
CA LEU A 727 -8.67 32.43 7.15
C LEU A 727 -8.66 32.74 8.65
N ARG A 728 -9.86 32.91 9.24
CA ARG A 728 -10.04 33.10 10.68
C ARG A 728 -9.48 31.93 11.49
N ARG A 729 -9.73 30.71 11.03
CA ARG A 729 -9.25 29.48 11.67
C ARG A 729 -7.73 29.37 11.58
N TRP A 730 -7.16 29.66 10.42
CA TRP A 730 -5.71 29.66 10.20
C TRP A 730 -4.98 30.67 11.11
N GLN A 731 -5.50 31.90 11.18
CA GLN A 731 -5.01 32.94 12.08
C GLN A 731 -5.09 32.51 13.56
N SER A 732 -6.23 31.95 13.97
CA SER A 732 -6.44 31.45 15.33
C SER A 732 -5.44 30.35 15.70
N ALA A 733 -5.20 29.41 14.77
CA ALA A 733 -4.27 28.31 14.98
C ALA A 733 -2.83 28.80 15.19
N LEU A 734 -2.44 29.89 14.54
CA LEU A 734 -1.12 30.52 14.69
C LEU A 734 -0.99 31.44 15.91
N GLY A 735 -2.08 31.68 16.65
CA GLY A 735 -2.08 32.61 17.78
C GLY A 735 -2.00 34.08 17.37
N ILE A 736 -2.34 34.41 16.12
CA ILE A 736 -2.48 35.80 15.64
C ILE A 736 -3.97 36.21 15.63
N ALA A 737 -4.25 37.51 15.59
CA ALA A 737 -5.62 38.02 15.69
C ALA A 737 -6.52 37.45 14.57
N PRO A 738 -7.68 36.85 14.88
CA PRO A 738 -8.52 36.15 13.90
C PRO A 738 -9.45 37.11 13.15
N THR A 739 -8.86 38.02 12.39
CA THR A 739 -9.52 39.11 11.67
C THR A 739 -10.37 38.63 10.49
N SER A 740 -10.18 37.38 10.03
CA SER A 740 -10.84 36.80 8.84
C SER A 740 -10.49 37.50 7.52
N VAL A 741 -9.55 38.44 7.54
CA VAL A 741 -9.07 39.20 6.39
C VAL A 741 -7.57 39.08 6.27
N TYR A 742 -7.06 39.12 5.04
CA TYR A 742 -5.62 39.16 4.81
C TYR A 742 -5.08 40.53 5.24
N ASP A 743 -4.18 40.52 6.22
CA ASP A 743 -3.55 41.68 6.86
C ASP A 743 -2.04 41.47 7.06
N ASP A 744 -1.35 42.48 7.59
CA ASP A 744 0.11 42.44 7.77
C ASP A 744 0.56 41.28 8.67
N ALA A 745 -0.20 40.97 9.73
CA ALA A 745 0.09 39.86 10.64
C ALA A 745 -0.01 38.50 9.93
N THR A 746 -1.01 38.35 9.05
CA THR A 746 -1.18 37.16 8.20
C THR A 746 0.00 37.00 7.25
N ARG A 747 0.42 38.09 6.58
CA ARG A 747 1.57 38.09 5.67
C ARG A 747 2.87 37.72 6.38
N ASP A 748 3.11 38.33 7.53
CA ASP A 748 4.35 38.13 8.29
C ASP A 748 4.44 36.70 8.83
N ALA A 749 3.31 36.10 9.21
CA ALA A 749 3.25 34.72 9.64
C ALA A 749 3.50 33.71 8.50
N ALA A 750 2.90 33.94 7.33
CA ALA A 750 3.18 33.15 6.13
C ALA A 750 4.65 33.26 5.72
N THR A 751 5.22 34.47 5.78
CA THR A 751 6.64 34.73 5.52
C THR A 751 7.55 33.95 6.48
N ALA A 752 7.22 33.92 7.77
CA ALA A 752 7.99 33.17 8.77
C ALA A 752 7.96 31.67 8.49
N MET A 753 6.80 31.13 8.11
CA MET A 753 6.64 29.73 7.72
C MET A 753 7.45 29.39 6.48
N GLN A 754 7.32 30.18 5.42
CA GLN A 754 8.03 29.97 4.16
C GLN A 754 9.56 29.97 4.39
N LYS A 755 10.07 30.91 5.19
CA LYS A 755 11.49 30.92 5.59
C LYS A 755 11.89 29.68 6.37
N ALA A 756 11.09 29.25 7.34
CA ALA A 756 11.38 28.08 8.15
C ALA A 756 11.39 26.77 7.33
N LYS A 757 10.56 26.70 6.29
CA LYS A 757 10.45 25.54 5.39
C LYS A 757 11.38 25.61 4.17
N GLY A 758 12.13 26.71 3.99
CA GLY A 758 12.97 26.93 2.81
C GLY A 758 12.18 27.14 1.51
N TRP A 759 10.93 27.60 1.60
CA TRP A 759 10.04 27.85 0.47
C TRP A 759 10.26 29.25 -0.13
N PRO A 760 9.81 29.49 -1.37
CA PRO A 760 9.75 30.84 -1.94
C PRO A 760 8.96 31.78 -1.03
N VAL A 761 9.59 32.92 -0.68
CA VAL A 761 8.99 33.88 0.25
C VAL A 761 8.08 34.83 -0.52
N THR A 762 6.78 34.61 -0.40
CA THR A 762 5.72 35.40 -1.05
C THR A 762 4.89 36.18 -0.05
N GLY A 763 4.82 35.72 1.21
CA GLY A 763 3.94 36.25 2.24
C GLY A 763 2.45 35.90 2.06
N HIS A 764 2.08 35.20 0.98
CA HIS A 764 0.71 34.72 0.77
C HIS A 764 0.46 33.40 1.50
N VAL A 765 -0.81 33.11 1.77
CA VAL A 765 -1.23 31.83 2.35
C VAL A 765 -1.82 30.95 1.26
N TYR A 766 -1.03 29.99 0.78
CA TYR A 766 -1.46 28.95 -0.15
C TYR A 766 -1.90 27.69 0.61
N ALA A 767 -2.34 26.68 -0.12
CA ALA A 767 -2.69 25.38 0.43
C ALA A 767 -1.56 24.77 1.29
N GLY A 768 -0.30 24.98 0.91
CA GLY A 768 0.86 24.50 1.68
C GLY A 768 0.97 25.14 3.08
N GLU A 769 0.79 26.46 3.17
CA GLU A 769 0.75 27.17 4.46
C GLU A 769 -0.47 26.80 5.29
N TRP A 770 -1.62 26.60 4.64
CA TRP A 770 -2.82 26.11 5.31
C TRP A 770 -2.60 24.73 5.92
N TYR A 771 -2.18 23.76 5.13
CA TYR A 771 -2.00 22.40 5.59
C TYR A 771 -0.91 22.31 6.64
N GLY A 772 0.20 23.06 6.47
CA GLY A 772 1.22 23.08 7.50
C GLY A 772 0.68 23.55 8.85
N VAL A 773 -0.22 24.54 8.90
CA VAL A 773 -0.79 25.04 10.16
C VAL A 773 -1.94 24.19 10.68
N ILE A 774 -2.93 23.91 9.84
CA ILE A 774 -4.18 23.30 10.25
C ILE A 774 -4.04 21.79 10.40
N LYS A 775 -3.31 21.14 9.49
CA LYS A 775 -3.14 19.67 9.46
C LYS A 775 -1.84 19.23 10.13
N ASP A 776 -0.72 19.86 9.79
CA ASP A 776 0.61 19.44 10.29
C ASP A 776 0.97 20.11 11.63
N GLY A 777 0.07 20.95 12.17
CA GLY A 777 0.23 21.56 13.48
C GLY A 777 1.39 22.56 13.58
N TRP A 778 1.92 23.04 12.45
CA TRP A 778 2.93 24.09 12.42
C TRP A 778 2.42 25.34 13.12
N ARG A 779 3.26 25.93 13.95
CA ARG A 779 2.99 27.15 14.70
C ARG A 779 4.12 28.13 14.46
N LEU A 780 3.85 29.42 14.68
CA LEU A 780 4.89 30.44 14.64
C LEU A 780 6.06 30.01 15.55
N PRO A 781 7.30 29.99 15.02
CA PRO A 781 8.46 29.69 15.84
C PRO A 781 8.48 30.66 17.01
N ASN A 782 8.44 30.13 18.22
CA ASN A 782 8.67 30.94 19.40
C ASN A 782 10.08 31.53 19.25
N PRO A 783 10.30 32.85 19.31
CA PRO A 783 11.63 33.45 19.23
C PRO A 783 12.61 32.92 20.29
N ALA A 784 12.11 32.17 21.28
CA ALA A 784 12.88 31.45 22.29
C ALA A 784 13.37 30.04 21.89
N ALA A 785 12.94 29.46 20.76
CA ALA A 785 13.29 28.10 20.36
C ALA A 785 14.64 28.01 19.61
N VAL A 786 15.68 28.51 20.24
CA VAL A 786 16.99 27.84 20.16
C VAL A 786 16.84 26.64 21.10
N LEU A 787 16.97 25.40 20.61
CA LEU A 787 16.92 24.20 21.47
C LEU A 787 18.10 24.22 22.47
N LEU A 788 17.90 24.92 23.58
CA LEU A 788 18.61 24.70 24.84
C LEU A 788 18.30 23.24 25.27
N GLY A 789 19.26 22.57 25.92
CA GLY A 789 19.19 21.14 26.24
C GLY A 789 17.95 20.69 27.04
N THR A 790 17.92 19.42 27.42
CA THR A 790 16.83 18.83 28.22
C THR A 790 16.43 19.74 29.38
N ARG A 791 15.12 19.92 29.59
CA ARG A 791 14.54 20.80 30.60
C ARG A 791 13.43 20.09 31.37
N LYS A 792 13.46 20.17 32.70
CA LYS A 792 12.30 19.81 33.53
C LYS A 792 11.24 20.91 33.43
N ILE A 793 10.03 20.55 33.03
CA ILE A 793 8.90 21.48 32.89
C ILE A 793 8.20 21.66 34.23
N THR A 794 7.78 20.55 34.85
CA THR A 794 7.09 20.54 36.15
C THR A 794 7.13 19.14 36.77
N ASN A 795 6.86 19.04 38.07
CA ASN A 795 6.30 17.80 38.60
C ASN A 795 4.87 17.68 38.06
N ALA A 796 4.53 16.53 37.48
CA ALA A 796 3.20 16.31 36.92
C ALA A 796 2.25 15.76 37.97
N THR A 797 2.75 14.99 38.95
CA THR A 797 1.95 14.44 40.05
C THR A 797 2.61 14.71 41.40
N GLY A 798 1.85 14.46 42.47
CA GLY A 798 2.25 14.66 43.86
C GLY A 798 1.54 15.84 44.53
N PRO A 799 1.96 16.20 45.76
CA PRO A 799 1.37 17.29 46.53
C PRO A 799 1.33 18.60 45.76
N GLY A 800 0.16 19.24 45.76
CA GLY A 800 -0.15 20.46 45.02
C GLY A 800 -0.50 20.26 43.54
N HIS A 801 -0.35 19.05 43.00
CA HIS A 801 -0.59 18.76 41.58
C HIS A 801 -1.76 17.80 41.36
N THR A 802 -1.85 16.74 42.18
CA THR A 802 -2.85 15.68 42.01
C THR A 802 -3.59 15.30 43.30
N ASP A 803 -3.39 16.06 44.39
CA ASP A 803 -4.08 15.84 45.67
C ASP A 803 -5.60 15.89 45.55
N GLN A 804 -6.10 16.76 44.66
CA GLN A 804 -7.52 16.89 44.42
C GLN A 804 -8.16 15.59 43.93
N PHE A 805 -7.40 14.67 43.35
CA PHE A 805 -7.84 13.35 42.91
C PHE A 805 -7.48 12.24 43.93
N GLY A 806 -6.96 12.62 45.09
CA GLY A 806 -6.42 11.72 46.09
C GLY A 806 -5.14 11.01 45.63
N MET A 807 -4.33 11.59 44.74
CA MET A 807 -3.12 10.94 44.20
C MET A 807 -1.86 11.69 44.64
N ALA A 808 -1.60 11.78 45.95
CA ALA A 808 -0.41 12.47 46.46
C ALA A 808 0.89 11.66 46.24
N ALA A 809 0.79 10.34 46.06
CA ALA A 809 1.92 9.50 45.64
C ALA A 809 1.47 8.56 44.52
N THR A 810 2.19 8.52 43.41
CA THR A 810 1.82 7.71 42.24
C THR A 810 3.02 7.54 41.29
N ASP A 811 2.98 6.54 40.44
CA ASP A 811 4.00 6.31 39.41
C ASP A 811 3.43 5.97 38.03
N LEU A 812 4.36 5.84 37.08
CA LEU A 812 4.10 5.60 35.67
C LEU A 812 3.30 6.75 35.06
N GLY A 813 2.15 6.44 34.44
CA GLY A 813 1.41 7.37 33.59
C GLY A 813 1.64 7.05 32.13
N VAL A 814 1.29 5.82 31.71
CA VAL A 814 1.28 5.43 30.29
C VAL A 814 0.11 6.12 29.60
N MET A 815 0.31 6.62 28.37
CA MET A 815 -0.62 7.57 27.78
C MET A 815 -1.01 7.28 26.35
N THR A 816 -2.25 7.61 26.01
CA THR A 816 -2.75 7.65 24.63
C THR A 816 -3.71 8.82 24.44
N ARG A 817 -3.99 9.19 23.18
CA ARG A 817 -5.12 10.05 22.86
C ARG A 817 -6.40 9.22 22.84
N THR A 818 -7.39 9.64 23.59
CA THR A 818 -8.75 9.10 23.54
C THR A 818 -9.40 9.40 22.18
N PRO A 819 -10.42 8.63 21.75
CA PRO A 819 -11.23 8.97 20.58
C PRO A 819 -11.80 10.41 20.60
N SER A 820 -12.07 10.96 21.79
CA SER A 820 -12.50 12.36 21.95
C SER A 820 -11.37 13.40 21.88
N GLY A 821 -10.12 12.96 21.66
CA GLY A 821 -8.96 13.83 21.50
C GLY A 821 -8.23 14.24 22.78
N ARG A 822 -8.79 13.93 23.97
CA ARG A 822 -8.17 14.18 25.28
C ARG A 822 -6.99 13.23 25.50
N ILE A 823 -6.02 13.64 26.31
CA ILE A 823 -4.95 12.76 26.77
C ILE A 823 -5.49 11.95 27.95
N LEU A 824 -5.42 10.63 27.85
CA LEU A 824 -5.65 9.71 28.96
C LEU A 824 -4.29 9.23 29.47
N ALA A 825 -4.06 9.32 30.78
CA ALA A 825 -2.87 8.78 31.45
C ALA A 825 -3.28 7.74 32.48
N VAL A 826 -2.70 6.55 32.40
CA VAL A 826 -2.94 5.42 33.32
C VAL A 826 -1.72 5.23 34.21
N PHE A 827 -1.92 5.38 35.51
CA PHE A 827 -0.89 5.32 36.54
C PHE A 827 -0.91 3.97 37.26
N GLY A 828 0.24 3.60 37.82
CA GLY A 828 0.40 2.39 38.61
C GLY A 828 -0.06 2.56 40.05
N ASP A 829 0.75 2.06 40.99
CA ASP A 829 0.43 2.09 42.41
C ASP A 829 0.23 3.54 42.87
N THR A 830 -0.91 3.80 43.50
CA THR A 830 -1.34 5.15 43.83
C THR A 830 -1.88 5.21 45.24
N PHE A 831 -1.42 6.21 45.99
CA PHE A 831 -1.72 6.43 47.39
C PHE A 831 -2.24 7.85 47.64
N ARG A 832 -3.12 7.97 48.63
CA ARG A 832 -3.65 9.27 49.07
C ARG A 832 -2.63 10.13 49.78
N ASP A 833 -1.80 9.51 50.61
CA ASP A 833 -0.75 10.18 51.35
C ASP A 833 0.52 10.24 50.50
N PRO A 834 1.42 11.23 50.72
CA PRO A 834 2.66 11.38 49.96
C PRO A 834 3.71 10.36 50.41
N MET A 835 3.37 9.07 50.34
CA MET A 835 4.18 7.94 50.80
C MET A 835 3.64 6.64 50.20
N VAL A 836 4.55 5.73 49.82
CA VAL A 836 4.18 4.36 49.45
C VAL A 836 3.72 3.56 50.68
N GLY A 837 2.62 2.80 50.55
CA GLY A 837 2.17 1.86 51.58
C GLY A 837 1.07 2.36 52.52
N GLY A 838 0.37 3.45 52.17
CA GLY A 838 -0.82 3.91 52.90
C GLY A 838 -2.05 3.03 52.66
N ASP A 839 -3.06 3.15 53.54
CA ASP A 839 -4.29 2.32 53.54
C ASP A 839 -5.17 2.52 52.28
N ASP A 840 -5.01 3.65 51.57
CA ASP A 840 -5.73 3.98 50.32
C ASP A 840 -4.90 3.67 49.07
N TRP A 841 -4.48 2.40 48.96
CA TRP A 841 -3.77 1.86 47.80
C TRP A 841 -4.76 1.52 46.68
N ARG A 842 -4.53 2.09 45.50
CA ARG A 842 -5.28 1.82 44.26
C ARG A 842 -4.31 1.61 43.11
N SER A 843 -4.58 0.63 42.25
CA SER A 843 -3.80 0.43 41.02
C SER A 843 -4.56 -0.44 40.01
N PRO A 844 -4.59 -0.14 38.71
CA PRO A 844 -4.23 1.14 38.12
C PRO A 844 -5.33 2.19 38.36
N VAL A 845 -4.96 3.46 38.23
CA VAL A 845 -5.90 4.61 38.20
C VAL A 845 -5.64 5.44 36.95
N ALA A 846 -6.56 6.32 36.53
CA ALA A 846 -6.32 7.17 35.37
C ALA A 846 -6.84 8.60 35.52
N LEU A 847 -6.17 9.53 34.83
CA LEU A 847 -6.52 10.95 34.76
C LEU A 847 -6.60 11.41 33.29
N TYR A 848 -7.41 12.43 33.05
CA TYR A 848 -7.51 13.15 31.78
C TYR A 848 -6.77 14.48 31.80
N SER A 849 -6.18 14.81 30.66
CA SER A 849 -5.59 16.11 30.39
C SER A 849 -6.10 16.69 29.07
N ASP A 850 -6.49 17.96 29.11
CA ASP A 850 -6.90 18.77 27.96
C ASP A 850 -5.76 19.70 27.49
N SER A 851 -4.54 19.49 27.99
CA SER A 851 -3.38 20.30 27.66
C SER A 851 -3.03 20.17 26.17
N THR A 852 -3.00 21.31 25.47
CA THR A 852 -2.62 21.39 24.05
C THR A 852 -1.23 22.00 23.85
N ASN A 853 -0.77 22.84 24.77
CA ASN A 853 0.58 23.41 24.79
C ASN A 853 1.41 22.79 25.93
N LEU A 854 2.23 21.81 25.58
CA LEU A 854 3.02 21.04 26.55
C LEU A 854 4.21 21.84 27.11
N ASP A 855 4.65 22.94 26.49
CA ASP A 855 5.72 23.79 27.03
C ASP A 855 5.36 24.46 28.36
N ASN A 856 4.05 24.60 28.63
CA ASN A 856 3.51 25.13 29.87
C ASN A 856 3.35 24.08 30.97
N GLY A 857 3.62 22.80 30.68
CA GLY A 857 3.35 21.69 31.58
C GLY A 857 2.04 20.99 31.28
N ILE A 858 1.97 19.71 31.64
CA ILE A 858 0.76 18.92 31.53
C ILE A 858 -0.09 19.18 32.77
N VAL A 859 -1.40 19.38 32.58
CA VAL A 859 -2.35 19.65 33.65
C VAL A 859 -3.46 18.61 33.64
N TRP A 860 -3.80 18.11 34.82
CA TRP A 860 -4.85 17.11 35.03
C TRP A 860 -6.17 17.78 35.37
N HIS A 861 -7.21 17.41 34.63
CA HIS A 861 -8.50 18.09 34.68
C HIS A 861 -9.56 17.23 35.38
N GLU A 862 -9.46 15.91 35.24
CA GLU A 862 -10.51 14.98 35.69
C GLU A 862 -9.91 13.59 35.93
N ALA A 863 -10.42 12.87 36.93
CA ALA A 863 -10.16 11.45 37.11
C ALA A 863 -11.09 10.57 36.26
N ALA A 864 -10.56 9.49 35.69
CA ALA A 864 -11.36 8.51 34.98
C ALA A 864 -12.21 7.68 35.96
N GLY A 865 -13.41 7.29 35.52
CA GLY A 865 -14.35 6.50 36.32
C GLY A 865 -15.64 7.25 36.65
N ALA A 866 -16.32 6.77 37.70
CA ALA A 866 -17.58 7.34 38.15
C ALA A 866 -17.42 8.68 38.92
N ASP A 867 -16.23 8.93 39.46
CA ASP A 867 -15.94 10.08 40.30
C ASP A 867 -14.83 10.94 39.67
N PRO A 868 -15.19 12.08 39.04
CA PRO A 868 -14.22 12.92 38.33
C PRO A 868 -13.22 13.61 39.27
N ASN A 869 -13.49 13.66 40.58
CA ASN A 869 -12.68 14.33 41.57
C ASN A 869 -11.90 13.34 42.46
N TYR A 870 -11.92 12.05 42.14
CA TYR A 870 -11.16 11.09 42.92
C TYR A 870 -10.83 9.86 42.08
N ALA A 871 -9.54 9.64 41.85
CA ALA A 871 -9.06 8.59 40.96
C ALA A 871 -9.25 7.22 41.60
N ARG A 872 -10.33 6.52 41.24
CA ARG A 872 -10.61 5.18 41.73
C ARG A 872 -9.82 4.15 40.92
N GLN A 873 -9.57 3.00 41.55
CA GLN A 873 -9.05 1.84 40.84
C GLN A 873 -9.97 1.51 39.65
N LEU A 874 -9.37 1.33 38.47
CA LEU A 874 -10.12 1.20 37.21
C LEU A 874 -11.04 -0.05 37.18
N TRP A 875 -10.66 -1.10 37.88
CA TRP A 875 -11.48 -2.31 38.10
C TRP A 875 -11.20 -2.93 39.47
N PRO A 876 -12.17 -3.63 40.08
CA PRO A 876 -12.01 -4.15 41.44
C PRO A 876 -11.10 -5.38 41.49
N TYR A 877 -10.13 -5.36 42.42
CA TYR A 877 -9.41 -6.51 42.96
C TYR A 877 -8.78 -6.13 44.30
N ASP A 878 -8.44 -7.12 45.13
CA ASP A 878 -7.84 -6.91 46.44
C ASP A 878 -6.31 -7.00 46.39
N HIS A 879 -5.62 -6.14 47.14
CA HIS A 879 -4.16 -6.12 47.28
C HIS A 879 -3.60 -7.21 48.23
N VAL A 880 -4.30 -8.34 48.38
CA VAL A 880 -3.91 -9.43 49.28
C VAL A 880 -2.55 -9.99 48.87
N GLY A 881 -1.64 -10.17 49.83
CA GLY A 881 -0.28 -10.68 49.53
C GLY A 881 0.59 -9.72 48.70
N GLY A 882 0.20 -8.45 48.58
CA GLY A 882 0.91 -7.47 47.76
C GLY A 882 0.60 -7.59 46.27
N THR A 883 -0.55 -8.16 45.91
CA THR A 883 -1.01 -8.20 44.52
C THR A 883 -1.22 -6.79 43.96
N THR A 884 -0.73 -6.52 42.75
CA THR A 884 -0.99 -5.26 42.04
C THR A 884 -1.02 -5.45 40.52
N ALA A 885 -1.83 -4.65 39.85
CA ALA A 885 -1.95 -4.57 38.40
C ALA A 885 -1.24 -3.32 37.88
N LEU A 886 -0.02 -3.49 37.35
CA LEU A 886 0.81 -2.39 36.88
C LEU A 886 0.65 -2.18 35.37
N PRO A 887 0.28 -0.98 34.88
CA PRO A 887 0.13 -0.72 33.46
C PRO A 887 1.49 -0.67 32.78
N SER A 888 1.69 -1.43 31.68
CA SER A 888 2.93 -1.35 30.91
C SER A 888 2.83 -0.37 29.74
N ASP A 889 1.71 -0.37 29.01
CA ASP A 889 1.44 0.60 27.94
C ASP A 889 -0.05 0.58 27.53
N VAL A 890 -0.49 1.64 26.85
CA VAL A 890 -1.87 1.85 26.40
C VAL A 890 -1.90 2.37 24.96
N ILE A 891 -2.85 1.90 24.16
CA ILE A 891 -3.04 2.29 22.75
C ILE A 891 -4.52 2.54 22.45
N THR A 892 -4.80 3.45 21.51
CA THR A 892 -6.15 3.67 20.97
C THR A 892 -6.22 3.13 19.54
N ILE A 893 -7.18 2.25 19.27
CA ILE A 893 -7.45 1.66 17.95
C ILE A 893 -8.93 1.86 17.62
N GLY A 894 -9.21 2.70 16.62
CA GLY A 894 -10.59 3.06 16.28
C GLY A 894 -11.26 3.80 17.43
N GLN A 895 -12.39 3.27 17.91
CA GLN A 895 -13.15 3.84 19.04
C GLN A 895 -12.78 3.22 20.39
N ASP A 896 -11.92 2.20 20.39
CA ASP A 896 -11.56 1.46 21.59
C ASP A 896 -10.14 1.81 22.06
N ILE A 897 -9.94 1.77 23.36
CA ILE A 897 -8.66 1.91 24.03
C ILE A 897 -8.29 0.54 24.60
N TYR A 898 -7.05 0.12 24.43
CA TYR A 898 -6.51 -1.15 24.94
C TYR A 898 -5.35 -0.86 25.88
N LEU A 899 -5.36 -1.51 27.04
CA LEU A 899 -4.36 -1.36 28.10
C LEU A 899 -3.73 -2.72 28.37
N HIS A 900 -2.41 -2.81 28.25
CA HIS A 900 -1.67 -3.98 28.70
C HIS A 900 -1.23 -3.79 30.15
N VAL A 901 -1.51 -4.79 31.00
CA VAL A 901 -1.18 -4.77 32.43
C VAL A 901 -0.39 -6.01 32.85
N MET A 902 0.53 -5.81 33.79
CA MET A 902 1.25 -6.87 34.48
C MET A 902 0.59 -7.13 35.82
N ILE A 903 0.19 -8.38 36.07
CA ILE A 903 -0.30 -8.79 37.38
C ILE A 903 0.89 -9.30 38.19
N ASN A 904 1.17 -8.63 39.28
CA ASN A 904 2.29 -8.94 40.17
C ASN A 904 1.77 -9.49 41.50
N GLU A 905 2.48 -10.44 42.09
CA GLU A 905 2.29 -10.89 43.48
C GLU A 905 3.55 -10.56 44.29
N GLY A 906 3.56 -9.35 44.86
CA GLY A 906 4.78 -8.72 45.35
C GLY A 906 5.59 -8.09 44.20
N LEU A 907 6.32 -7.01 44.52
CA LEU A 907 7.08 -6.26 43.51
C LEU A 907 8.19 -7.13 42.90
N GLY A 908 8.18 -7.27 41.57
CA GLY A 908 9.19 -8.03 40.82
C GLY A 908 8.72 -9.40 40.36
N ASN A 909 7.60 -9.91 40.89
CA ASN A 909 7.07 -11.24 40.61
C ASN A 909 5.81 -11.15 39.74
N VAL A 910 6.00 -11.04 38.42
CA VAL A 910 4.92 -11.06 37.43
C VAL A 910 4.39 -12.49 37.33
N VAL A 911 3.10 -12.69 37.61
CA VAL A 911 2.45 -14.00 37.53
C VAL A 911 1.75 -14.23 36.18
N ARG A 912 1.30 -13.14 35.54
CA ARG A 912 0.77 -13.12 34.16
C ARG A 912 0.65 -11.68 33.66
N THR A 913 0.37 -11.52 32.38
CA THR A 913 -0.06 -10.24 31.82
C THR A 913 -1.43 -10.35 31.16
N GLU A 914 -2.14 -9.23 31.05
CA GLU A 914 -3.52 -9.19 30.54
C GLU A 914 -3.74 -7.97 29.63
N ILE A 915 -4.75 -8.04 28.76
CA ILE A 915 -5.24 -6.87 28.01
C ILE A 915 -6.66 -6.52 28.46
N TRP A 916 -6.84 -5.25 28.81
CA TRP A 916 -8.12 -4.64 29.17
C TRP A 916 -8.54 -3.66 28.09
N THR A 917 -9.85 -3.41 27.94
CA THR A 917 -10.38 -2.50 26.94
C THR A 917 -11.40 -1.52 27.51
N SER A 918 -11.46 -0.33 26.91
CA SER A 918 -12.46 0.69 27.17
C SER A 918 -13.01 1.24 25.85
N SER A 919 -14.33 1.32 25.74
CA SER A 919 -15.05 1.84 24.56
C SER A 919 -15.72 3.19 24.83
N ASP A 920 -15.38 3.84 25.95
CA ASP A 920 -16.00 5.08 26.44
C ASP A 920 -14.97 6.14 26.83
N ASN A 921 -13.92 6.25 26.02
CA ASN A 921 -12.78 7.16 26.20
C ASN A 921 -11.92 6.88 27.46
N GLY A 922 -11.95 5.67 28.02
CA GLY A 922 -11.15 5.30 29.20
C GLY A 922 -11.90 5.43 30.51
N LYS A 923 -13.21 5.71 30.48
CA LYS A 923 -14.03 5.94 31.69
C LYS A 923 -14.39 4.64 32.40
N SER A 924 -14.68 3.58 31.65
CA SER A 924 -14.91 2.24 32.19
C SER A 924 -14.09 1.19 31.45
N TRP A 925 -13.70 0.13 32.16
CA TRP A 925 -12.78 -0.89 31.68
C TRP A 925 -13.37 -2.28 31.86
N ARG A 926 -13.17 -3.14 30.85
CA ARG A 926 -13.58 -4.55 30.88
C ARG A 926 -12.42 -5.44 30.44
N PRO A 927 -12.30 -6.67 30.97
CA PRO A 927 -11.28 -7.60 30.53
C PRO A 927 -11.61 -8.07 29.11
N THR A 928 -10.58 -8.23 28.27
CA THR A 928 -10.76 -8.79 26.91
C THR A 928 -10.75 -10.32 26.89
N GLY A 929 -10.26 -10.93 27.97
CA GLY A 929 -9.98 -12.37 28.05
C GLY A 929 -8.57 -12.75 27.56
N ALA A 930 -7.83 -11.83 26.95
CA ALA A 930 -6.45 -12.08 26.56
C ALA A 930 -5.54 -12.12 27.81
N GLN A 931 -4.89 -13.27 28.02
CA GLN A 931 -3.92 -13.49 29.09
C GLN A 931 -2.66 -14.12 28.51
N PHE A 932 -1.51 -13.69 29.02
CA PHE A 932 -0.21 -14.20 28.63
C PHE A 932 0.54 -14.72 29.85
N ASP A 933 1.10 -15.92 29.71
CA ASP A 933 1.90 -16.56 30.76
C ASP A 933 3.15 -15.72 31.07
N ALA A 934 3.50 -15.56 32.34
CA ALA A 934 4.68 -14.78 32.73
C ALA A 934 6.01 -15.39 32.24
N GLY A 935 6.04 -16.68 31.94
CA GLY A 935 7.16 -17.39 31.32
C GLY A 935 7.19 -17.33 29.80
N LEU A 936 6.21 -16.68 29.15
CA LEU A 936 6.13 -16.59 27.69
C LEU A 936 7.44 -16.02 27.11
N HIS A 937 7.97 -16.74 26.11
CA HIS A 937 9.29 -16.48 25.51
C HIS A 937 10.41 -16.38 26.55
N ASN A 938 10.43 -17.25 27.55
CA ASN A 938 11.38 -17.21 28.68
C ASN A 938 11.31 -15.91 29.49
N GLY A 939 10.10 -15.36 29.63
CA GLY A 939 9.82 -14.15 30.41
C GLY A 939 10.12 -12.83 29.70
N PHE A 940 10.42 -12.85 28.39
CA PHE A 940 10.61 -11.62 27.58
C PHE A 940 9.30 -10.90 27.24
N ALA A 941 8.16 -11.51 27.53
CA ALA A 941 6.84 -10.96 27.28
C ALA A 941 6.13 -10.55 28.58
N GLN A 942 6.84 -9.95 29.54
CA GLN A 942 6.22 -9.43 30.76
C GLN A 942 5.91 -7.94 30.64
N LEU A 943 6.86 -7.12 30.21
CA LEU A 943 6.75 -5.66 30.17
C LEU A 943 6.75 -5.18 28.72
N TRP A 944 5.63 -4.61 28.26
CA TRP A 944 5.39 -4.33 26.83
C TRP A 944 5.23 -2.84 26.56
N THR A 945 5.63 -2.44 25.36
CA THR A 945 5.15 -1.24 24.70
C THR A 945 4.69 -1.57 23.28
N TRP A 946 3.71 -0.83 22.78
CA TRP A 946 3.10 -1.11 21.50
C TRP A 946 2.63 0.14 20.76
N GLU A 947 2.62 0.05 19.44
CA GLU A 947 2.07 1.10 18.57
C GLU A 947 1.65 0.50 17.22
N ARG A 948 0.62 1.10 16.62
CA ARG A 948 0.10 0.69 15.31
C ARG A 948 0.80 1.41 14.17
N ASP A 949 0.88 0.75 13.02
CA ASP A 949 1.25 1.39 11.76
C ASP A 949 0.04 1.50 10.82
N THR A 950 0.20 2.22 9.70
CA THR A 950 -0.80 2.36 8.64
C THR A 950 -0.99 1.06 7.84
N ASP A 951 -0.15 0.04 8.06
CA ASP A 951 -0.25 -1.29 7.44
C ASP A 951 -1.28 -2.22 8.13
N GLY A 952 -1.89 -1.76 9.24
CA GLY A 952 -2.85 -2.52 10.04
C GLY A 952 -2.22 -3.51 11.03
N TRP A 953 -0.91 -3.48 11.21
CA TRP A 953 -0.20 -4.21 12.26
C TRP A 953 0.02 -3.34 13.50
N VAL A 954 0.00 -3.99 14.65
CA VAL A 954 0.45 -3.47 15.93
C VAL A 954 1.78 -4.14 16.26
N TYR A 955 2.82 -3.32 16.43
CA TYR A 955 4.17 -3.78 16.76
C TYR A 955 4.39 -3.67 18.26
N VAL A 956 4.98 -4.72 18.84
CA VAL A 956 5.10 -4.91 20.28
C VAL A 956 6.55 -5.18 20.61
N PHE A 957 7.20 -4.22 21.28
CA PHE A 957 8.48 -4.42 21.92
C PHE A 957 8.25 -4.86 23.36
N SER A 958 8.94 -5.92 23.80
CA SER A 958 8.78 -6.41 25.17
C SER A 958 10.08 -6.93 25.79
N THR A 959 10.16 -6.84 27.11
CA THR A 959 11.26 -7.35 27.93
C THR A 959 10.73 -8.03 29.21
N GLY A 960 11.63 -8.54 30.05
CA GLY A 960 11.32 -9.05 31.38
C GLY A 960 11.29 -7.94 32.43
N PHE A 961 10.38 -8.04 33.41
CA PHE A 961 10.23 -7.03 34.45
C PHE A 961 11.44 -6.96 35.42
N GLN A 962 12.21 -8.04 35.51
CA GLN A 962 13.36 -8.17 36.42
C GLN A 962 14.62 -7.46 35.91
N ARG A 963 14.57 -6.81 34.74
CA ARG A 963 15.67 -6.03 34.14
C ARG A 963 16.94 -6.85 33.86
N ASP A 964 16.76 -8.13 33.56
CA ASP A 964 17.80 -9.12 33.27
C ASP A 964 17.75 -9.62 31.81
N LYS A 965 16.90 -9.02 30.97
CA LYS A 965 16.62 -9.44 29.60
C LYS A 965 16.79 -8.29 28.62
N GLY A 966 17.15 -8.65 27.39
CA GLY A 966 17.08 -7.74 26.25
C GLY A 966 15.64 -7.54 25.78
N ILE A 967 15.45 -6.80 24.69
CA ILE A 967 14.11 -6.57 24.11
C ILE A 967 13.88 -7.52 22.94
N ILE A 968 12.69 -8.12 22.85
CA ILE A 968 12.20 -8.83 21.66
C ILE A 968 11.13 -8.01 20.93
N LEU A 969 10.94 -8.32 19.64
CA LEU A 969 9.90 -7.73 18.81
C LEU A 969 8.87 -8.79 18.39
N ARG A 970 7.59 -8.42 18.48
CA ARG A 970 6.43 -9.19 18.02
C ARG A 970 5.47 -8.27 17.26
N ARG A 971 4.54 -8.84 16.51
CA ARG A 971 3.43 -8.09 15.90
C ARG A 971 2.12 -8.87 15.88
N VAL A 972 1.00 -8.17 15.82
CA VAL A 972 -0.35 -8.75 15.69
C VAL A 972 -1.20 -7.86 14.80
N ARG A 973 -2.19 -8.42 14.07
CA ARG A 973 -3.14 -7.58 13.34
C ARG A 973 -4.03 -6.83 14.34
N GLN A 974 -4.33 -5.56 14.05
CA GLN A 974 -5.05 -4.70 14.99
C GLN A 974 -6.45 -5.22 15.39
N ASP A 975 -7.10 -5.98 14.50
CA ASP A 975 -8.39 -6.67 14.71
C ASP A 975 -8.27 -7.99 15.50
N ARG A 976 -7.04 -8.43 15.78
CA ARG A 976 -6.71 -9.66 16.52
C ARG A 976 -5.89 -9.40 17.77
N ILE A 977 -5.81 -8.15 18.24
CA ILE A 977 -4.98 -7.76 19.40
C ILE A 977 -5.39 -8.48 20.70
N THR A 978 -6.63 -8.97 20.80
CA THR A 978 -7.12 -9.72 21.97
C THR A 978 -6.97 -11.24 21.83
N ASP A 979 -6.30 -11.73 20.79
CA ASP A 979 -6.02 -13.14 20.57
C ASP A 979 -4.54 -13.45 20.89
N PRO A 980 -4.23 -14.06 22.05
CA PRO A 980 -2.86 -14.40 22.41
C PRO A 980 -2.13 -15.28 21.39
N GLY A 981 -2.86 -16.10 20.61
CA GLY A 981 -2.29 -16.98 19.59
C GLY A 981 -1.96 -16.29 18.26
N ALA A 982 -2.41 -15.05 18.05
CA ALA A 982 -2.22 -14.31 16.80
C ALA A 982 -0.89 -13.53 16.74
N TYR A 983 -0.12 -13.49 17.82
CA TYR A 983 1.13 -12.73 17.91
C TYR A 983 2.27 -13.48 17.20
N ILE A 984 2.91 -12.80 16.25
CA ILE A 984 3.98 -13.35 15.42
C ILE A 984 5.33 -12.75 15.86
N GLY A 985 6.30 -13.62 16.14
CA GLY A 985 7.64 -13.22 16.57
C GLY A 985 8.55 -12.73 15.44
N TRP A 986 9.42 -11.76 15.74
CA TRP A 986 10.57 -11.40 14.91
C TRP A 986 11.82 -12.07 15.49
N GLY A 987 12.45 -12.95 14.72
CA GLY A 987 13.52 -13.80 15.23
C GLY A 987 14.61 -14.11 14.23
N TRP A 988 15.81 -14.38 14.74
CA TRP A 988 16.95 -14.85 13.97
C TRP A 988 16.98 -16.37 13.95
N ARG A 989 16.95 -16.96 12.76
CA ARG A 989 17.07 -18.40 12.56
C ARG A 989 17.72 -18.67 11.22
N ASP A 990 18.64 -19.63 11.16
CA ASP A 990 19.30 -20.07 9.93
C ASP A 990 19.97 -18.92 9.14
N GLY A 991 20.60 -17.99 9.86
CA GLY A 991 21.37 -16.91 9.25
C GLY A 991 20.56 -15.71 8.75
N ARG A 992 19.26 -15.61 9.10
CA ARG A 992 18.40 -14.47 8.74
C ARG A 992 17.38 -14.12 9.81
N TRP A 993 16.99 -12.85 9.84
CA TRP A 993 15.82 -12.37 10.58
C TRP A 993 14.54 -12.62 9.77
N ASN A 994 13.46 -13.07 10.41
CA ASN A 994 12.15 -13.18 9.77
C ASN A 994 10.99 -13.14 10.78
N TRP A 995 9.81 -12.75 10.30
CA TRP A 995 8.55 -12.91 11.03
C TRP A 995 8.14 -14.39 11.04
N GLY A 996 7.66 -14.87 12.18
CA GLY A 996 7.31 -16.28 12.41
C GLY A 996 8.46 -17.10 12.98
N ASN A 997 9.68 -16.57 13.02
CA ASN A 997 10.77 -17.17 13.78
C ASN A 997 10.53 -16.98 15.29
N PRO A 998 11.08 -17.88 16.14
CA PRO A 998 11.07 -17.66 17.59
C PRO A 998 11.68 -16.30 17.93
N PRO A 999 10.98 -15.45 18.71
CA PRO A 999 11.49 -14.11 19.03
C PRO A 999 12.93 -14.14 19.53
N THR A 1000 13.78 -13.36 18.89
CA THR A 1000 15.19 -13.22 19.26
C THR A 1000 15.44 -11.78 19.70
N PRO A 1001 16.24 -11.54 20.76
CA PRO A 1001 16.52 -10.18 21.22
C PRO A 1001 17.08 -9.30 20.10
N VAL A 1002 16.51 -8.11 19.90
CA VAL A 1002 16.75 -7.24 18.73
C VAL A 1002 17.78 -6.13 18.98
N LEU A 1003 18.17 -5.91 20.23
CA LEU A 1003 19.12 -4.87 20.64
C LEU A 1003 20.49 -5.42 21.01
N GLU A 1004 20.57 -6.63 21.58
CA GLU A 1004 21.78 -7.17 22.19
C GLU A 1004 21.80 -8.71 22.21
N SER A 1005 22.97 -9.32 22.45
CA SER A 1005 23.08 -10.75 22.77
C SER A 1005 22.67 -11.01 24.22
N GLN A 1006 22.35 -12.27 24.56
CA GLN A 1006 22.01 -12.64 25.95
C GLN A 1006 23.24 -13.22 26.67
N PRO A 1007 23.53 -12.78 27.92
CA PRO A 1007 22.83 -11.75 28.70
C PRO A 1007 23.06 -10.33 28.16
N SER A 1008 22.03 -9.49 28.25
CA SER A 1008 22.06 -8.10 27.79
C SER A 1008 23.06 -7.26 28.59
N ALA A 1009 23.83 -6.41 27.91
CA ALA A 1009 24.66 -5.38 28.53
C ALA A 1009 23.80 -4.21 29.05
N GLU A 1010 22.82 -3.76 28.26
CA GLU A 1010 21.75 -2.85 28.69
C GLU A 1010 20.73 -3.57 29.59
N LYS A 1011 20.21 -2.89 30.62
CA LYS A 1011 19.26 -3.48 31.58
C LYS A 1011 17.91 -2.78 31.46
N PHE A 1012 17.11 -3.27 30.53
CA PHE A 1012 15.85 -2.63 30.15
C PHE A 1012 14.78 -2.74 31.23
N GLY A 1013 14.07 -1.64 31.46
CA GLY A 1013 12.82 -1.60 32.23
C GLY A 1013 11.68 -1.06 31.37
N GLU A 1014 10.89 -0.15 31.94
CA GLU A 1014 9.70 0.40 31.31
C GLU A 1014 10.04 1.11 29.99
N MET A 1015 9.14 0.98 29.00
CA MET A 1015 9.34 1.44 27.63
C MET A 1015 8.10 2.17 27.11
N CYS A 1016 8.31 3.06 26.13
CA CYS A 1016 7.23 3.68 25.37
C CYS A 1016 7.64 3.83 23.90
N LEU A 1017 6.85 3.23 23.02
CA LEU A 1017 6.97 3.26 21.57
C LEU A 1017 5.85 4.11 21.00
N ARG A 1018 6.16 5.14 20.23
CA ARG A 1018 5.15 5.95 19.51
C ARG A 1018 5.60 6.24 18.09
N ARG A 1019 4.63 6.36 17.18
CA ARG A 1019 4.87 6.79 15.81
C ARG A 1019 4.66 8.31 15.73
N ILE A 1020 5.74 9.05 15.49
CA ILE A 1020 5.73 10.52 15.49
C ILE A 1020 6.43 11.00 14.22
N GLN A 1021 5.73 11.81 13.40
CA GLN A 1021 6.26 12.37 12.14
C GLN A 1021 6.96 11.32 11.26
N ASN A 1022 6.29 10.18 11.04
CA ASN A 1022 6.78 9.03 10.26
C ASN A 1022 8.06 8.35 10.79
N LYS A 1023 8.44 8.60 12.04
CA LYS A 1023 9.48 7.83 12.74
C LYS A 1023 8.87 7.01 13.86
N TRP A 1024 9.50 5.89 14.16
CA TRP A 1024 9.27 5.14 15.39
C TRP A 1024 10.19 5.70 16.47
N VAL A 1025 9.60 6.16 17.55
CA VAL A 1025 10.34 6.69 18.69
C VAL A 1025 10.22 5.69 19.82
N LEU A 1026 11.35 5.07 20.18
CA LEU A 1026 11.45 4.18 21.33
C LEU A 1026 12.18 4.91 22.44
N VAL A 1027 11.49 5.14 23.57
CA VAL A 1027 12.14 5.56 24.82
C VAL A 1027 12.08 4.43 25.84
N ASN A 1028 13.16 4.24 26.58
CA ASN A 1028 13.26 3.17 27.56
C ASN A 1028 14.05 3.57 28.81
N PHE A 1029 13.73 2.94 29.92
CA PHE A 1029 14.57 2.91 31.10
C PHE A 1029 15.74 1.94 30.92
N ASP A 1030 16.95 2.35 31.31
CA ASP A 1030 18.17 1.53 31.31
C ASP A 1030 18.88 1.57 32.67
N ALA A 1031 19.07 0.40 33.29
CA ALA A 1031 19.79 0.23 34.56
C ALA A 1031 21.24 -0.29 34.40
N SER A 1032 21.83 -0.18 33.20
CA SER A 1032 23.16 -0.73 32.90
C SER A 1032 24.34 0.13 33.36
N THR A 1033 24.14 1.42 33.63
CA THR A 1033 25.26 2.32 33.91
C THR A 1033 25.84 2.09 35.30
N THR A 1034 27.16 1.94 35.37
CA THR A 1034 27.88 1.74 36.63
C THR A 1034 27.75 3.01 37.49
N GLY A 1035 26.78 3.01 38.42
CA GLY A 1035 26.49 4.14 39.31
C GLY A 1035 25.21 4.93 39.03
N GLY A 1036 24.32 4.46 38.15
CA GLY A 1036 23.05 5.16 37.86
C GLY A 1036 22.03 4.36 37.03
N TYR A 1037 20.92 5.03 36.70
CA TYR A 1037 19.82 4.59 35.83
C TYR A 1037 19.53 5.71 34.82
N ASP A 1038 19.25 5.43 33.56
CA ASP A 1038 19.10 6.45 32.52
C ASP A 1038 17.77 6.30 31.74
N ILE A 1039 17.31 7.37 31.08
CA ILE A 1039 16.28 7.30 30.03
C ILE A 1039 16.97 7.46 28.69
N ASP A 1040 16.84 6.41 27.88
CA ASP A 1040 17.39 6.35 26.55
C ASP A 1040 16.32 6.55 25.49
N LEU A 1041 16.73 7.09 24.34
CA LEU A 1041 15.89 7.37 23.19
C LEU A 1041 16.57 6.88 21.91
N ARG A 1042 15.78 6.21 21.06
CA ARG A 1042 16.15 5.79 19.70
C ARG A 1042 15.07 6.20 18.69
N LEU A 1043 15.51 6.61 17.51
CA LEU A 1043 14.65 6.87 16.35
C LEU A 1043 14.85 5.77 15.32
N LEU A 1044 13.76 5.18 14.87
CA LEU A 1044 13.75 4.13 13.85
C LEU A 1044 12.94 4.59 12.64
N ASP A 1045 13.38 4.20 11.46
CA ASP A 1045 12.63 4.30 10.22
C ASP A 1045 11.57 3.19 10.13
N THR A 1046 11.91 1.99 10.59
CA THR A 1046 10.99 0.86 10.67
C THR A 1046 11.07 0.15 12.03
N PRO A 1047 10.03 -0.59 12.46
CA PRO A 1047 10.09 -1.38 13.70
C PRO A 1047 11.17 -2.47 13.67
N THR A 1048 11.57 -2.90 12.48
CA THR A 1048 12.56 -3.97 12.25
C THR A 1048 13.97 -3.46 12.02
N ASP A 1049 14.21 -2.16 12.21
CA ASP A 1049 15.56 -1.60 12.10
C ASP A 1049 16.53 -2.35 13.00
N ASN A 1050 17.76 -2.46 12.54
CA ASN A 1050 18.80 -3.18 13.26
C ASN A 1050 19.21 -2.39 14.51
N LEU A 1051 18.53 -2.65 15.64
CA LEU A 1051 18.72 -1.86 16.84
C LEU A 1051 20.11 -1.99 17.47
N TYR A 1052 20.91 -2.99 17.07
CA TYR A 1052 22.32 -3.12 17.45
C TYR A 1052 23.20 -1.95 16.98
N VAL A 1053 22.77 -1.22 15.93
CA VAL A 1053 23.53 -0.11 15.33
C VAL A 1053 22.78 1.21 15.31
N VAL A 1054 21.50 1.22 15.70
CA VAL A 1054 20.73 2.46 15.79
C VAL A 1054 21.33 3.37 16.85
N PRO A 1055 21.66 4.63 16.53
CA PRO A 1055 22.20 5.57 17.49
C PRO A 1055 21.26 5.75 18.70
N LYS A 1056 21.86 5.66 19.89
CA LYS A 1056 21.21 5.94 21.15
C LYS A 1056 21.53 7.36 21.61
N THR A 1057 20.53 8.08 22.10
CA THR A 1057 20.73 9.29 22.90
C THR A 1057 20.23 9.08 24.33
N THR A 1058 20.84 9.75 25.30
CA THR A 1058 20.46 9.67 26.72
C THR A 1058 20.08 11.06 27.22
N PRO A 1059 18.85 11.52 26.95
CA PRO A 1059 18.42 12.88 27.26
C PRO A 1059 18.22 13.14 28.76
N ILE A 1060 17.94 12.12 29.58
CA ILE A 1060 17.79 12.25 31.04
C ILE A 1060 18.64 11.18 31.69
N ARG A 1061 19.48 11.59 32.63
CA ARG A 1061 20.43 10.72 33.31
C ARG A 1061 20.12 10.55 34.78
N GLY A 1062 20.54 9.41 35.30
CA GLY A 1062 20.53 9.14 36.72
C GLY A 1062 21.43 10.09 37.48
N SER A 1063 21.03 10.41 38.70
CA SER A 1063 21.86 11.11 39.68
C SER A 1063 21.66 10.56 41.09
N ALA A 1064 22.55 10.99 41.99
CA ALA A 1064 22.33 10.86 43.43
C ALA A 1064 21.27 11.86 43.90
N TRP A 1065 20.60 11.53 45.01
CA TRP A 1065 19.71 12.48 45.69
C TRP A 1065 20.47 13.75 46.07
N GLY A 1066 19.90 14.92 45.74
CA GLY A 1066 20.54 16.22 45.95
C GLY A 1066 21.41 16.72 44.79
N GLU A 1067 21.70 15.88 43.79
CA GLU A 1067 22.40 16.24 42.54
C GLU A 1067 21.43 16.31 41.34
N GLU A 1068 20.17 16.60 41.60
CA GLU A 1068 19.12 16.66 40.58
C GLU A 1068 19.17 17.98 39.80
N GLY A 1069 18.73 17.94 38.54
CA GLY A 1069 18.78 19.06 37.64
C GLY A 1069 17.77 18.93 36.50
N ASN A 1070 18.00 19.68 35.43
CA ASN A 1070 17.11 19.69 34.27
C ASN A 1070 17.16 18.38 33.47
N ASP A 1071 18.30 17.70 33.47
CA ASP A 1071 18.59 16.44 32.77
C ASP A 1071 19.07 15.34 33.73
N ARG A 1072 18.98 15.57 35.05
CA ARG A 1072 19.50 14.68 36.10
C ARG A 1072 18.43 14.39 37.13
N VAL A 1073 18.13 13.11 37.34
CA VAL A 1073 17.06 12.68 38.25
C VAL A 1073 17.52 11.51 39.11
N ALA A 1074 17.27 11.57 40.41
CA ALA A 1074 17.53 10.46 41.32
C ALA A 1074 16.38 9.44 41.33
N GLN A 1075 16.70 8.16 41.31
CA GLN A 1075 15.83 6.98 41.23
C GLN A 1075 14.68 7.15 40.23
N LEU A 1076 15.04 7.52 39.00
CA LEU A 1076 14.10 7.68 37.89
C LEU A 1076 13.70 6.33 37.30
N TYR A 1077 12.54 6.23 36.65
CA TYR A 1077 12.08 5.06 35.87
C TYR A 1077 10.82 5.42 35.06
N GLY A 1078 10.24 4.47 34.32
CA GLY A 1078 8.90 4.65 33.74
C GLY A 1078 8.76 5.80 32.75
N PRO A 1079 9.57 5.90 31.68
CA PRO A 1079 9.38 6.95 30.67
C PRO A 1079 8.12 6.70 29.84
N CYS A 1080 7.32 7.75 29.61
CA CYS A 1080 6.22 7.75 28.64
C CYS A 1080 6.28 9.02 27.79
N ILE A 1081 6.08 8.88 26.47
CA ILE A 1081 5.98 10.03 25.57
C ILE A 1081 4.58 10.65 25.73
N ILE A 1082 4.51 11.95 25.99
CA ILE A 1082 3.24 12.67 26.16
C ILE A 1082 2.63 12.92 24.77
N PRO A 1083 1.36 12.51 24.52
CA PRO A 1083 0.71 12.74 23.24
C PRO A 1083 0.64 14.23 22.87
N GLY A 1084 1.05 14.57 21.66
CA GLY A 1084 1.27 15.96 21.21
C GLY A 1084 2.74 16.37 21.12
N SER A 1085 3.67 15.51 21.52
CA SER A 1085 5.10 15.68 21.23
C SER A 1085 5.40 15.67 19.73
N THR A 1086 6.42 16.43 19.31
CA THR A 1086 6.94 16.43 17.93
C THR A 1086 8.46 16.31 17.95
N LEU A 1087 9.06 15.81 16.86
CA LEU A 1087 10.51 15.71 16.73
C LEU A 1087 11.14 17.10 16.58
N ASP A 1088 10.52 17.97 15.78
CA ASP A 1088 11.07 19.30 15.46
C ASP A 1088 11.10 20.26 16.65
N ALA A 1089 10.09 20.18 17.54
CA ALA A 1089 10.01 21.04 18.72
C ALA A 1089 10.66 20.41 19.97
N GLY A 1090 11.09 19.15 19.89
CA GLY A 1090 11.51 18.33 21.02
C GLY A 1090 10.36 17.52 21.63
N LEU A 1091 10.71 16.35 22.19
CA LEU A 1091 9.72 15.45 22.79
C LEU A 1091 9.41 15.85 24.23
N HIS A 1092 8.15 15.66 24.61
CA HIS A 1092 7.70 15.80 25.98
C HIS A 1092 7.59 14.41 26.61
N LEU A 1093 8.33 14.19 27.70
CA LEU A 1093 8.38 12.92 28.40
C LEU A 1093 7.79 13.07 29.81
N LEU A 1094 7.01 12.10 30.23
CA LEU A 1094 6.68 11.84 31.62
C LEU A 1094 7.66 10.80 32.17
N VAL A 1095 8.31 11.08 33.29
CA VAL A 1095 9.31 10.20 33.92
C VAL A 1095 9.01 10.08 35.41
N SER A 1096 8.96 8.84 35.91
CA SER A 1096 8.68 8.54 37.32
C SER A 1096 9.92 8.66 38.19
N GLN A 1097 9.70 8.89 39.48
CA GLN A 1097 10.72 9.03 40.50
C GLN A 1097 10.28 8.36 41.79
N TRP A 1098 11.15 7.54 42.40
CA TRP A 1098 10.83 6.89 43.66
C TRP A 1098 12.03 6.83 44.60
N LYS A 1099 11.95 7.43 45.80
CA LYS A 1099 12.92 7.18 46.87
C LYS A 1099 12.54 5.96 47.68
N THR A 1100 13.05 4.82 47.26
CA THR A 1100 12.76 3.51 47.88
C THR A 1100 13.07 3.43 49.39
N THR A 1101 14.08 4.14 49.89
CA THR A 1101 14.48 4.09 51.31
C THR A 1101 13.48 4.75 52.24
N ASP A 1102 12.87 5.84 51.79
CA ASP A 1102 12.01 6.69 52.61
C ASP A 1102 10.54 6.52 52.20
N GLY A 1103 10.27 5.89 51.05
CA GLY A 1103 8.95 5.77 50.41
C GLY A 1103 8.43 7.06 49.76
N TRP A 1104 9.22 8.15 49.79
CA TRP A 1104 8.89 9.46 49.22
C TRP A 1104 10.16 10.24 48.79
N PRO A 1105 10.18 10.95 47.63
CA PRO A 1105 9.10 11.14 46.67
C PRO A 1105 8.71 9.87 45.92
N TYR A 1106 7.45 9.80 45.53
CA TYR A 1106 6.89 8.79 44.62
C TYR A 1106 5.91 9.50 43.67
N ARG A 1107 6.42 9.91 42.50
CA ARG A 1107 5.75 10.85 41.60
C ARG A 1107 6.19 10.69 40.14
N ALA A 1108 5.43 11.29 39.23
CA ALA A 1108 5.77 11.47 37.82
C ALA A 1108 6.09 12.95 37.50
N MET A 1109 7.05 13.17 36.61
CA MET A 1109 7.61 14.48 36.27
C MET A 1109 7.62 14.69 34.75
N HIS A 1110 7.32 15.90 34.31
CA HIS A 1110 7.27 16.26 32.90
C HIS A 1110 8.56 16.96 32.47
N PHE A 1111 9.22 16.43 31.44
CA PHE A 1111 10.41 16.97 30.80
C PHE A 1111 10.16 17.29 29.33
N LYS A 1112 10.93 18.24 28.80
CA LYS A 1112 11.11 18.44 27.36
C LYS A 1112 12.55 18.09 27.00
N VAL A 1113 12.71 17.19 26.03
CA VAL A 1113 14.01 16.69 25.58
C VAL A 1113 14.24 17.01 24.11
N PRO A 1114 15.47 17.36 23.70
CA PRO A 1114 15.79 17.50 22.29
C PRO A 1114 15.80 16.13 21.60
N VAL A 1115 15.41 16.12 20.33
CA VAL A 1115 15.63 14.98 19.43
C VAL A 1115 16.83 15.33 18.57
N ARG A 1116 17.87 14.48 18.58
CA ARG A 1116 19.12 14.68 17.83
C ARG A 1116 19.48 13.47 17.02
#